data_AF-A0A0R2RMJ3-F1
#
_entry.id   AF-A0A0R2RMJ3-F1
#
_cell.length_a   1.000
_cell.length_b   1.000
_cell.length_c   1.000
_cell.angle_alpha   90.00
_cell.angle_beta   90.00
_cell.angle_gamma   90.00
#
_symmetry.space_group_name_H-M   'P 1'
#
loop_
_entity.id
_entity.type
_entity.pdbx_description
1 polymer ?
#
loop_
_entity_poly.entity_id
_entity_poly.type
_entity_poly.pdbx_seq_one_letter_code
_entity_poly.pdbx_strand_id
1 'polypeptide(L)'
;MRSLPRESWGSRGLAVVAWIFLLALVTGSGLYLGGARRSFAGPAFLVGAGLWIGLAFRAVEGWRSGRRVLGWIDLPIFLFLGYAAWATHRAPCEYFARVEWLWASVYGAVFLSVRHQLGGRRAVPWILGWFLAVAFVTELYGFLHFRVGVYPIGPVPILGWEMVPRPDYAARMSGTFGCPNHFGNYLVQATLVALTLMAWPSSPWPVRLVAGCSAVASSIGVAFSISRGSFLAWLAGCGLWLMRWLRRGPLNWAGRIVILLVVVGGVVGGVGLARSDEKIMERWEAMVGKQGEAWARLRGGDGDFRIELTLNGIEIWKQSPWFGHGPGSFDLEHLRWPTWRNGTRAVFTHNDYVNTLCDYGAVGFFFVLLFWLTLLCFLWHRGKSREKDTPADLCTGLGWGVAGAMLVHALVDFNYHIPATAISSFLLLGIATTTVWSERGVSRAMAFNGALFLLAVGLAGVTAMQGWKTWAGWRSIPEKPAEAAKLSMEDLESAGVEADRWDNRSPVLAETLGDAYRLKLIESYFRPRETAPEAARLRKENEDRLSEGAILWYGKAEKRSPRDDVYYVRRASILDLQGKFSEAEVLYQMGLRNRPNGKFFSISYGNHLWRKGDLSGAQAQFEKAIAQPGLSRPGDGGEKDATAEAREMLAQVKEQVAKGGAVRQVKRFNPRED
;
A
#
# COMPACT_ATOMS: atom_id res chain seq x y z
N MET A 1 -18.56 -29.92 39.73
CA MET A 1 -18.66 -29.17 38.46
C MET A 1 -19.12 -27.76 38.77
N ARG A 2 -18.22 -26.77 38.82
CA ARG A 2 -18.64 -25.35 38.87
C ARG A 2 -19.22 -25.01 37.50
N SER A 3 -20.47 -24.55 37.45
CA SER A 3 -21.15 -24.11 36.24
C SER A 3 -20.26 -23.16 35.46
N LEU A 4 -19.96 -23.48 34.20
CA LEU A 4 -19.34 -22.54 33.29
C LEU A 4 -20.26 -21.31 33.21
N PRO A 5 -19.76 -20.08 33.43
CA PRO A 5 -20.60 -18.90 33.31
C PRO A 5 -21.15 -18.88 31.88
N ARG A 6 -22.49 -18.91 31.74
CA ARG A 6 -23.16 -18.65 30.46
C ARG A 6 -22.67 -17.29 29.97
N GLU A 7 -22.16 -17.23 28.75
CA GLU A 7 -21.85 -15.96 28.08
C GLU A 7 -23.05 -15.02 28.24
N SER A 8 -22.82 -13.84 28.83
CA SER A 8 -23.88 -12.86 29.03
C SER A 8 -24.33 -12.31 27.68
N TRP A 9 -25.56 -11.82 27.59
CA TRP A 9 -26.07 -11.18 26.38
C TRP A 9 -25.16 -10.03 25.89
N GLY A 10 -24.54 -9.29 26.82
CA GLY A 10 -23.55 -8.26 26.51
C GLY A 10 -22.28 -8.77 25.83
N SER A 11 -21.77 -9.95 26.22
CA SER A 11 -20.56 -10.53 25.59
C SER A 11 -20.81 -10.99 24.15
N ARG A 12 -22.06 -11.36 23.84
CA ARG A 12 -22.47 -11.72 22.47
C ARG A 12 -22.63 -10.50 21.58
N GLY A 13 -23.23 -9.42 22.09
CA GLY A 13 -23.38 -8.16 21.35
C GLY A 13 -22.03 -7.56 20.93
N LEU A 14 -21.06 -7.52 21.85
CA LEU A 14 -19.71 -7.02 21.56
C LEU A 14 -18.97 -7.87 20.51
N ALA A 15 -19.11 -9.20 20.59
CA ALA A 15 -18.55 -10.09 19.58
C ALA A 15 -19.14 -9.78 18.19
N VAL A 16 -20.47 -9.60 18.09
CA VAL A 16 -21.15 -9.23 16.84
C VAL A 16 -20.62 -7.92 16.26
N VAL A 17 -20.42 -6.89 17.08
CA VAL A 17 -19.85 -5.62 16.60
C VAL A 17 -18.43 -5.81 16.06
N ALA A 18 -17.57 -6.54 16.79
CA ALA A 18 -16.23 -6.86 16.29
C ALA A 18 -16.29 -7.64 14.97
N TRP A 19 -17.27 -8.53 14.79
CA TRP A 19 -17.48 -9.23 13.51
C TRP A 19 -17.83 -8.29 12.38
N ILE A 20 -18.79 -7.39 12.58
CA ILE A 20 -19.19 -6.41 11.57
C ILE A 20 -17.97 -5.58 11.13
N PHE A 21 -17.15 -5.13 12.09
CA PHE A 21 -15.93 -4.39 11.82
C PHE A 21 -14.89 -5.18 11.02
N LEU A 22 -14.63 -6.43 11.40
CA LEU A 22 -13.69 -7.29 10.69
C LEU A 22 -14.16 -7.57 9.25
N LEU A 23 -15.43 -7.88 9.06
CA LEU A 23 -16.01 -8.14 7.73
C LEU A 23 -15.98 -6.88 6.87
N ALA A 24 -16.26 -5.70 7.44
CA ALA A 24 -16.17 -4.42 6.74
C ALA A 24 -14.72 -4.12 6.30
N LEU A 25 -13.72 -4.39 7.15
CA LEU A 25 -12.31 -4.22 6.80
C LEU A 25 -11.89 -5.16 5.65
N VAL A 26 -12.28 -6.43 5.70
CA VAL A 26 -11.98 -7.41 4.65
C VAL A 26 -12.65 -7.01 3.32
N THR A 27 -13.95 -6.68 3.36
CA THR A 27 -14.69 -6.30 2.16
C THR A 27 -14.16 -5.01 1.56
N GLY A 28 -14.00 -3.96 2.36
CA GLY A 28 -13.55 -2.67 1.87
C GLY A 28 -12.12 -2.73 1.32
N SER A 29 -11.19 -3.37 2.03
CA SER A 29 -9.81 -3.48 1.55
C SER A 29 -9.70 -4.36 0.30
N GLY A 30 -10.40 -5.49 0.24
CA GLY A 30 -10.36 -6.42 -0.90
C GLY A 30 -11.00 -5.84 -2.17
N LEU A 31 -12.07 -5.05 -2.04
CA LEU A 31 -12.81 -4.52 -3.19
C LEU A 31 -12.36 -3.12 -3.64
N TYR A 32 -11.51 -2.43 -2.86
CA TYR A 32 -11.11 -1.04 -3.12
C TYR A 32 -9.59 -0.86 -3.23
N LEU A 33 -8.99 -1.21 -4.38
CA LEU A 33 -7.57 -0.97 -4.68
C LEU A 33 -6.62 -1.46 -3.58
N GLY A 34 -6.90 -2.63 -2.99
CA GLY A 34 -6.12 -3.21 -1.90
C GLY A 34 -6.18 -2.42 -0.58
N GLY A 35 -7.10 -1.46 -0.46
CA GLY A 35 -7.31 -0.61 0.72
C GLY A 35 -6.30 0.54 0.87
N ALA A 36 -5.42 0.78 -0.10
CA ALA A 36 -4.36 1.78 0.01
C ALA A 36 -4.85 3.24 -0.15
N ARG A 37 -6.06 3.45 -0.66
CA ARG A 37 -6.63 4.78 -0.93
C ARG A 37 -7.24 5.43 0.32
N ARG A 38 -7.15 6.76 0.37
CA ARG A 38 -7.56 7.61 1.52
C ARG A 38 -9.02 7.43 1.94
N SER A 39 -9.91 7.26 0.97
CA SER A 39 -11.35 7.06 1.17
C SER A 39 -11.69 5.76 1.91
N PHE A 40 -10.83 4.73 1.86
CA PHE A 40 -10.95 3.55 2.72
C PHE A 40 -10.12 3.66 4.00
N ALA A 41 -8.88 4.17 3.90
CA ALA A 41 -7.96 4.25 5.03
C ALA A 41 -8.54 5.03 6.22
N GLY A 42 -9.16 6.18 5.97
CA GLY A 42 -9.74 7.03 7.02
C GLY A 42 -10.79 6.31 7.88
N PRO A 43 -11.88 5.78 7.28
CA PRO A 43 -12.84 4.94 7.98
C PRO A 43 -12.21 3.70 8.64
N ALA A 44 -11.25 3.05 7.99
CA ALA A 44 -10.59 1.87 8.51
C ALA A 44 -9.86 2.13 9.85
N PHE A 45 -9.27 3.32 10.04
CA PHE A 45 -8.65 3.70 11.30
C PHE A 45 -9.67 3.78 12.45
N LEU A 46 -10.86 4.35 12.20
CA LEU A 46 -11.92 4.40 13.20
C LEU A 46 -12.49 3.02 13.53
N VAL A 47 -12.63 2.17 12.51
CA VAL A 47 -13.02 0.76 12.69
C VAL A 47 -11.97 0.03 13.55
N GLY A 48 -10.68 0.27 13.29
CA GLY A 48 -9.58 -0.24 14.12
C GLY A 48 -9.64 0.24 15.57
N ALA A 49 -9.95 1.52 15.80
CA ALA A 49 -10.18 2.04 17.15
C ALA A 49 -11.37 1.36 17.84
N GLY A 50 -12.45 1.09 17.10
CA GLY A 50 -13.60 0.32 17.59
C GLY A 50 -13.23 -1.11 18.00
N LEU A 51 -12.33 -1.77 17.25
CA LEU A 51 -11.78 -3.08 17.62
C LEU A 51 -10.97 -3.02 18.93
N TRP A 52 -10.19 -1.96 19.14
CA TRP A 52 -9.50 -1.72 20.42
C TRP A 52 -10.48 -1.54 21.59
N ILE A 53 -11.58 -0.80 21.39
CA ILE A 53 -12.64 -0.69 22.40
C ILE A 53 -13.22 -2.08 22.72
N GLY A 54 -13.46 -2.92 21.71
CA GLY A 54 -13.90 -4.30 21.89
C GLY A 54 -12.92 -5.12 22.75
N LEU A 55 -11.61 -4.93 22.58
CA LEU A 55 -10.58 -5.57 23.40
C LEU A 55 -10.57 -5.06 24.85
N ALA A 56 -10.85 -3.77 25.07
CA ALA A 56 -11.01 -3.23 26.42
C ALA A 56 -12.20 -3.88 27.13
N PHE A 57 -13.34 -4.07 26.45
CA PHE A 57 -14.47 -4.82 27.02
C PHE A 57 -14.13 -6.29 27.29
N ARG A 58 -13.35 -6.94 26.41
CA ARG A 58 -12.86 -8.29 26.70
C ARG A 58 -11.98 -8.35 27.93
N ALA A 59 -11.17 -7.33 28.20
CA ALA A 59 -10.40 -7.24 29.44
C ALA A 59 -11.32 -7.22 30.68
N VAL A 60 -12.44 -6.49 30.61
CA VAL A 60 -13.46 -6.46 31.68
C VAL A 60 -14.09 -7.83 31.91
N GLU A 61 -14.40 -8.57 30.85
CA GLU A 61 -14.86 -9.95 30.97
C GLU A 61 -13.80 -10.89 31.56
N GLY A 62 -12.53 -10.66 31.20
CA GLY A 62 -11.38 -11.33 31.79
C GLY A 62 -11.38 -11.18 33.31
N TRP A 63 -11.53 -9.96 33.82
CA TRP A 63 -11.65 -9.70 35.26
C TRP A 63 -12.82 -10.44 35.89
N ARG A 64 -14.02 -10.35 35.32
CA ARG A 64 -15.24 -11.01 35.84
C ARG A 64 -15.10 -12.53 35.94
N SER A 65 -14.30 -13.13 35.08
CA SER A 65 -14.08 -14.58 35.06
C SER A 65 -12.86 -15.07 35.84
N GLY A 66 -11.97 -14.16 36.27
CA GLY A 66 -10.67 -14.50 36.82
C GLY A 66 -9.68 -15.12 35.82
N ARG A 67 -9.88 -14.97 34.51
CA ARG A 67 -8.99 -15.51 33.47
C ARG A 67 -8.26 -14.41 32.71
N ARG A 68 -6.98 -14.63 32.42
CA ARG A 68 -6.16 -13.70 31.64
C ARG A 68 -6.60 -13.70 30.18
N VAL A 69 -6.84 -12.52 29.61
CA VAL A 69 -7.20 -12.41 28.19
C VAL A 69 -5.95 -12.60 27.32
N LEU A 70 -4.89 -11.85 27.62
CA LEU A 70 -3.65 -11.88 26.87
C LEU A 70 -2.80 -13.13 27.15
N GLY A 71 -2.10 -13.59 26.12
CA GLY A 71 -1.01 -14.55 26.18
C GLY A 71 0.32 -13.91 25.76
N TRP A 72 1.41 -14.67 25.91
CA TRP A 72 2.76 -14.19 25.59
C TRP A 72 3.00 -13.89 24.11
N ILE A 73 2.28 -14.56 23.20
CA ILE A 73 2.28 -14.28 21.75
C ILE A 73 1.72 -12.89 21.41
N ASP A 74 0.96 -12.27 22.33
CA ASP A 74 0.33 -10.97 22.10
C ASP A 74 1.27 -9.82 22.48
N LEU A 75 2.26 -10.08 23.33
CA LEU A 75 3.22 -9.07 23.82
C LEU A 75 4.01 -8.38 22.70
N PRO A 76 4.55 -9.08 21.69
CA PRO A 76 5.33 -8.44 20.62
C PRO A 76 4.55 -7.37 19.85
N ILE A 77 3.23 -7.50 19.76
CA ILE A 77 2.36 -6.50 19.10
C ILE A 77 2.41 -5.18 19.87
N PHE A 78 2.24 -5.22 21.19
CA PHE A 78 2.30 -4.01 22.02
C PHE A 78 3.70 -3.40 22.06
N LEU A 79 4.74 -4.24 22.11
CA LEU A 79 6.13 -3.77 22.06
C LEU A 79 6.44 -3.07 20.74
N PHE A 80 6.04 -3.67 19.60
CA PHE A 80 6.22 -3.07 18.30
C PHE A 80 5.41 -1.77 18.16
N LEU A 81 4.14 -1.74 18.56
CA LEU A 81 3.31 -0.52 18.47
C LEU A 81 3.85 0.61 19.35
N GLY A 82 4.35 0.30 20.54
CA GLY A 82 4.99 1.29 21.42
C GLY A 82 6.30 1.81 20.83
N TYR A 83 7.14 0.93 20.30
CA TYR A 83 8.37 1.29 19.61
C TYR A 83 8.11 2.13 18.35
N ALA A 84 7.16 1.68 17.52
CA ALA A 84 6.78 2.37 16.30
C ALA A 84 6.22 3.78 16.60
N ALA A 85 5.43 3.94 17.66
CA ALA A 85 4.93 5.25 18.10
C ALA A 85 6.08 6.22 18.45
N TRP A 86 7.09 5.73 19.18
CA TRP A 86 8.30 6.51 19.45
C TRP A 86 9.06 6.84 18.16
N ALA A 87 9.21 5.87 17.26
CA ALA A 87 9.91 6.06 15.98
C ALA A 87 9.21 7.11 15.09
N THR A 88 7.88 7.26 15.17
CA THR A 88 7.11 8.29 14.46
C THR A 88 7.62 9.70 14.73
N HIS A 89 8.03 9.98 15.98
CA HIS A 89 8.53 11.29 16.37
C HIS A 89 9.92 11.61 15.81
N ARG A 90 10.66 10.60 15.37
CA ARG A 90 11.99 10.74 14.78
C ARG A 90 11.98 10.75 13.26
N ALA A 91 10.87 10.37 12.64
CA ALA A 91 10.77 10.28 11.20
C ALA A 91 10.96 11.65 10.53
N PRO A 92 11.63 11.72 9.37
CA PRO A 92 11.81 12.97 8.62
C PRO A 92 10.47 13.59 8.19
N CYS A 93 9.42 12.77 8.04
CA CYS A 93 8.06 13.23 7.83
C CYS A 93 7.10 12.51 8.78
N GLU A 94 6.58 13.25 9.77
CA GLU A 94 5.64 12.72 10.77
C GLU A 94 4.36 12.18 10.13
N TYR A 95 3.88 12.80 9.04
CA TYR A 95 2.65 12.39 8.38
C TYR A 95 2.73 10.96 7.83
N PHE A 96 3.77 10.64 7.05
CA PHE A 96 3.95 9.28 6.51
C PHE A 96 4.13 8.26 7.63
N ALA A 97 4.94 8.61 8.63
CA ALA A 97 5.16 7.73 9.76
C ALA A 97 3.90 7.47 10.58
N ARG A 98 3.05 8.48 10.77
CA ARG A 98 1.78 8.36 11.48
C ARG A 98 0.82 7.44 10.72
N VAL A 99 0.74 7.55 9.39
CA VAL A 99 -0.12 6.69 8.57
C VAL A 99 0.34 5.22 8.66
N GLU A 100 1.64 4.94 8.60
CA GLU A 100 2.19 3.60 8.82
C GLU A 100 1.84 3.06 10.22
N TRP A 101 2.00 3.89 11.25
CA TRP A 101 1.64 3.51 12.62
C TRP A 101 0.14 3.21 12.78
N LEU A 102 -0.73 4.00 12.15
CA LEU A 102 -2.17 3.79 12.16
C LEU A 102 -2.55 2.44 11.52
N TRP A 103 -1.92 2.09 10.40
CA TRP A 103 -2.12 0.77 9.78
C TRP A 103 -1.62 -0.36 10.66
N ALA A 104 -0.42 -0.24 11.25
CA ALA A 104 0.10 -1.22 12.20
C ALA A 104 -0.86 -1.42 13.40
N SER A 105 -1.45 -0.33 13.91
CA SER A 105 -2.47 -0.37 14.97
C SER A 105 -3.72 -1.14 14.52
N VAL A 106 -4.23 -0.90 13.31
CA VAL A 106 -5.36 -1.65 12.74
C VAL A 106 -5.02 -3.14 12.62
N TYR A 107 -3.83 -3.49 12.13
CA TYR A 107 -3.43 -4.89 11.96
C TYR A 107 -3.32 -5.63 13.31
N GLY A 108 -2.72 -4.97 14.31
CA GLY A 108 -2.69 -5.47 15.69
C GLY A 108 -4.09 -5.66 16.28
N ALA A 109 -4.98 -4.69 16.08
CA ALA A 109 -6.36 -4.75 16.54
C ALA A 109 -7.14 -5.89 15.88
N VAL A 110 -6.96 -6.11 14.57
CA VAL A 110 -7.56 -7.22 13.82
C VAL A 110 -7.10 -8.56 14.39
N PHE A 111 -5.79 -8.77 14.51
CA PHE A 111 -5.23 -10.03 15.03
C PHE A 111 -5.74 -10.35 16.43
N LEU A 112 -5.61 -9.40 17.35
CA LEU A 112 -6.01 -9.58 18.75
C LEU A 112 -7.53 -9.74 18.87
N SER A 113 -8.32 -9.01 18.09
CA SER A 113 -9.78 -9.13 18.11
C SER A 113 -10.23 -10.50 17.66
N VAL A 114 -9.73 -11.00 16.53
CA VAL A 114 -10.06 -12.35 16.08
C VAL A 114 -9.63 -13.38 17.12
N ARG A 115 -8.39 -13.29 17.59
CA ARG A 115 -7.81 -14.25 18.55
C ARG A 115 -8.57 -14.32 19.87
N HIS A 116 -9.05 -13.19 20.38
CA HIS A 116 -9.63 -13.09 21.72
C HIS A 116 -11.14 -12.89 21.78
N GLN A 117 -11.78 -12.44 20.71
CA GLN A 117 -13.22 -12.21 20.66
C GLN A 117 -14.00 -13.36 20.01
N LEU A 118 -13.33 -14.34 19.39
CA LEU A 118 -13.95 -15.62 19.02
C LEU A 118 -14.27 -16.43 20.28
N GLY A 119 -15.56 -16.43 20.68
CA GLY A 119 -16.07 -17.30 21.76
C GLY A 119 -15.99 -18.80 21.44
N GLY A 120 -15.66 -19.16 20.20
CA GLY A 120 -15.43 -20.53 19.75
C GLY A 120 -15.14 -20.61 18.26
N ARG A 121 -14.98 -21.84 17.74
CA ARG A 121 -14.66 -22.08 16.32
C ARG A 121 -15.87 -22.25 15.40
N ARG A 122 -17.09 -22.14 15.93
CA ARG A 122 -18.34 -22.30 15.17
C ARG A 122 -18.52 -21.22 14.10
N ALA A 123 -18.06 -20.00 14.35
CA ALA A 123 -18.15 -18.88 13.41
C ALA A 123 -17.04 -18.90 12.35
N VAL A 124 -15.98 -19.68 12.54
CA VAL A 124 -14.80 -19.67 11.65
C VAL A 124 -15.17 -19.99 10.19
N PRO A 125 -15.98 -21.03 9.88
CA PRO A 125 -16.34 -21.30 8.49
C PRO A 125 -17.05 -20.15 7.79
N TRP A 126 -17.88 -19.39 8.52
CA TRP A 126 -18.60 -18.25 7.98
C TRP A 126 -17.66 -17.08 7.67
N ILE A 127 -16.68 -16.82 8.53
CA ILE A 127 -15.66 -15.78 8.32
C ILE A 127 -14.78 -16.15 7.11
N LEU A 128 -14.34 -17.41 7.05
CA LEU A 128 -13.58 -17.93 5.92
C LEU A 128 -14.40 -17.89 4.62
N GLY A 129 -15.68 -18.24 4.67
CA GLY A 129 -16.59 -18.19 3.53
C GLY A 129 -16.83 -16.76 3.04
N TRP A 130 -16.95 -15.79 3.95
CA TRP A 130 -17.04 -14.37 3.59
C TRP A 130 -15.77 -13.88 2.90
N PHE A 131 -14.59 -14.23 3.44
CA PHE A 131 -13.32 -13.92 2.81
C PHE A 131 -13.23 -14.49 1.39
N LEU A 132 -13.66 -15.74 1.16
CA LEU A 132 -13.73 -16.33 -0.17
C LEU A 132 -14.73 -15.64 -1.08
N ALA A 133 -15.89 -15.19 -0.57
CA ALA A 133 -16.85 -14.44 -1.36
C ALA A 133 -16.24 -13.12 -1.87
N VAL A 134 -15.53 -12.39 -1.01
CA VAL A 134 -14.79 -11.18 -1.40
C VAL A 134 -13.71 -11.50 -2.42
N ALA A 135 -12.90 -12.55 -2.18
CA ALA A 135 -11.87 -12.98 -3.12
C ALA A 135 -12.45 -13.39 -4.48
N PHE A 136 -13.58 -14.09 -4.50
CA PHE A 136 -14.29 -14.48 -5.71
C PHE A 136 -14.75 -13.26 -6.52
N VAL A 137 -15.29 -12.21 -5.87
CA VAL A 137 -15.65 -10.98 -6.57
C VAL A 137 -14.41 -10.33 -7.18
N THR A 138 -13.33 -10.19 -6.42
CA THR A 138 -12.05 -9.67 -6.93
C THR A 138 -11.53 -10.48 -8.13
N GLU A 139 -11.60 -11.81 -8.04
CA GLU A 139 -11.14 -12.74 -9.07
C GLU A 139 -12.03 -12.68 -10.33
N LEU A 140 -13.35 -12.65 -10.17
CA LEU A 140 -14.31 -12.50 -11.26
C LEU A 140 -14.07 -11.19 -12.03
N TYR A 141 -13.89 -10.08 -11.32
CA TYR A 141 -13.52 -8.80 -11.94
C TYR A 141 -12.20 -8.91 -12.71
N GLY A 142 -11.20 -9.57 -12.13
CA GLY A 142 -9.92 -9.80 -12.80
C GLY A 142 -10.06 -10.61 -14.08
N PHE A 143 -10.86 -11.68 -14.06
CA PHE A 143 -11.12 -12.54 -15.21
C PHE A 143 -11.89 -11.81 -16.32
N LEU A 144 -12.96 -11.10 -15.97
CA LEU A 144 -13.77 -10.31 -16.92
C LEU A 144 -12.91 -9.26 -17.64
N HIS A 145 -12.08 -8.53 -16.90
CA HIS A 145 -11.17 -7.53 -17.48
C HIS A 145 -10.10 -8.18 -18.36
N PHE A 146 -9.52 -9.29 -17.89
CA PHE A 146 -8.49 -10.01 -18.63
C PHE A 146 -9.02 -10.47 -20.00
N ARG A 147 -10.28 -10.93 -20.09
CA ARG A 147 -10.88 -11.40 -21.35
C ARG A 147 -11.17 -10.29 -22.36
N VAL A 148 -11.72 -9.14 -21.91
CA VAL A 148 -12.23 -8.09 -22.82
C VAL A 148 -11.13 -7.20 -23.40
N GLY A 149 -10.05 -6.90 -22.65
CA GLY A 149 -8.88 -6.17 -23.18
C GLY A 149 -9.05 -4.66 -23.40
N VAL A 150 -10.08 -4.03 -22.82
CA VAL A 150 -10.26 -2.56 -22.76
C VAL A 150 -10.35 -2.16 -21.27
N TYR A 151 -9.71 -1.04 -20.88
CA TYR A 151 -9.22 -0.85 -19.50
C TYR A 151 -9.57 0.51 -18.86
N PRO A 152 -10.29 0.47 -17.73
CA PRO A 152 -9.76 1.03 -16.49
C PRO A 152 -9.83 -0.02 -15.36
N ILE A 153 -8.72 -0.26 -14.65
CA ILE A 153 -8.70 -1.18 -13.51
C ILE A 153 -8.92 -0.43 -12.21
N GLY A 154 -9.71 -1.05 -11.35
CA GLY A 154 -9.73 -0.66 -9.97
C GLY A 154 -11.01 -1.08 -9.31
N PRO A 155 -11.55 -0.23 -8.43
CA PRO A 155 -12.60 -0.60 -7.51
C PRO A 155 -13.91 -0.95 -8.23
N VAL A 156 -14.75 -1.74 -7.57
CA VAL A 156 -16.02 -2.25 -8.10
C VAL A 156 -16.95 -1.06 -8.46
N PRO A 157 -17.23 -0.75 -9.74
CA PRO A 157 -17.97 0.46 -10.13
C PRO A 157 -19.40 0.50 -9.61
N ILE A 158 -20.02 -0.67 -9.42
CA ILE A 158 -21.37 -0.78 -8.84
C ILE A 158 -21.45 -0.22 -7.42
N LEU A 159 -20.30 -0.05 -6.74
CA LEU A 159 -20.20 0.57 -5.41
C LEU A 159 -19.93 2.08 -5.48
N GLY A 160 -20.03 2.69 -6.67
CA GLY A 160 -19.85 4.14 -6.87
C GLY A 160 -18.39 4.59 -6.90
N TRP A 161 -17.45 3.68 -7.14
CA TRP A 161 -16.03 3.96 -7.12
C TRP A 161 -15.43 4.13 -8.53
N GLU A 162 -14.63 5.19 -8.73
CA GLU A 162 -13.98 5.45 -10.02
C GLU A 162 -12.90 4.40 -10.34
N MET A 163 -12.94 3.85 -11.55
CA MET A 163 -11.89 2.97 -12.07
C MET A 163 -10.66 3.78 -12.49
N VAL A 164 -9.47 3.20 -12.39
CA VAL A 164 -8.19 3.87 -12.66
C VAL A 164 -7.47 3.21 -13.85
N PRO A 165 -7.09 3.97 -14.89
CA PRO A 165 -6.26 3.42 -15.96
C PRO A 165 -4.87 2.99 -15.45
N ARG A 166 -4.44 1.78 -15.80
CA ARG A 166 -3.13 1.17 -15.51
C ARG A 166 -2.68 0.34 -16.73
N PRO A 167 -2.36 1.00 -17.84
CA PRO A 167 -1.97 0.34 -19.08
C PRO A 167 -0.73 -0.56 -18.91
N ASP A 168 0.12 -0.25 -17.95
CA ASP A 168 1.30 -1.01 -17.53
C ASP A 168 0.99 -2.44 -17.04
N TYR A 169 -0.24 -2.68 -16.58
CA TYR A 169 -0.70 -4.00 -16.13
C TYR A 169 -1.77 -4.62 -17.04
N ALA A 170 -2.01 -4.09 -18.24
CA ALA A 170 -3.08 -4.56 -19.13
C ALA A 170 -2.96 -6.06 -19.50
N ALA A 171 -1.75 -6.61 -19.52
CA ALA A 171 -1.49 -8.01 -19.84
C ALA A 171 -1.61 -8.98 -18.63
N ARG A 172 -1.90 -8.47 -17.42
CA ARG A 172 -1.87 -9.25 -16.17
C ARG A 172 -3.20 -9.15 -15.44
N MET A 173 -3.63 -10.24 -14.81
CA MET A 173 -4.82 -10.22 -13.96
C MET A 173 -4.51 -9.54 -12.62
N SER A 174 -5.26 -8.49 -12.27
CA SER A 174 -5.08 -7.76 -11.00
C SER A 174 -6.37 -7.51 -10.21
N GLY A 175 -7.52 -7.99 -10.71
CA GLY A 175 -8.82 -7.81 -10.06
C GLY A 175 -9.09 -6.37 -9.63
N THR A 176 -9.66 -6.22 -8.43
CA THR A 176 -9.95 -4.91 -7.80
C THR A 176 -8.73 -4.23 -7.18
N PHE A 177 -7.53 -4.82 -7.25
CA PHE A 177 -6.33 -4.31 -6.55
C PHE A 177 -5.55 -3.26 -7.34
N GLY A 178 -5.70 -3.18 -8.66
CA GLY A 178 -4.85 -2.29 -9.48
C GLY A 178 -3.40 -2.73 -9.65
N CYS A 179 -2.95 -3.72 -8.87
CA CYS A 179 -1.60 -4.28 -8.93
C CYS A 179 -1.69 -5.82 -8.92
N PRO A 180 -1.17 -6.50 -9.95
CA PRO A 180 -1.23 -7.95 -10.06
C PRO A 180 -0.44 -8.69 -8.97
N ASN A 181 0.61 -8.09 -8.40
CA ASN A 181 1.40 -8.75 -7.34
C ASN A 181 0.59 -8.89 -6.05
N HIS A 182 -0.06 -7.80 -5.63
CA HIS A 182 -0.88 -7.77 -4.42
C HIS A 182 -2.15 -8.61 -4.58
N PHE A 183 -2.76 -8.55 -5.76
CA PHE A 183 -3.86 -9.45 -6.15
C PHE A 183 -3.45 -10.92 -6.03
N GLY A 184 -2.31 -11.29 -6.63
CA GLY A 184 -1.78 -12.65 -6.55
C GLY A 184 -1.53 -13.09 -5.10
N ASN A 185 -0.95 -12.23 -4.25
CA ASN A 185 -0.76 -12.53 -2.83
C ASN A 185 -2.10 -12.79 -2.11
N TYR A 186 -3.11 -11.96 -2.36
CA TYR A 186 -4.44 -12.13 -1.78
C TYR A 186 -5.09 -13.46 -2.21
N LEU A 187 -4.93 -13.86 -3.48
CA LEU A 187 -5.41 -15.15 -3.97
C LEU A 187 -4.67 -16.35 -3.39
N VAL A 188 -3.37 -16.23 -3.05
CA VAL A 188 -2.68 -17.29 -2.29
C VAL A 188 -3.38 -17.55 -0.96
N GLN A 189 -3.75 -16.48 -0.25
CA GLN A 189 -4.49 -16.60 1.01
C GLN A 189 -5.89 -17.20 0.77
N ALA A 190 -6.56 -16.83 -0.34
CA ALA A 190 -7.84 -17.42 -0.75
C ALA A 190 -7.73 -18.92 -1.02
N THR A 191 -6.70 -19.39 -1.73
CA THR A 191 -6.45 -20.82 -1.93
C THR A 191 -6.32 -21.55 -0.58
N LEU A 192 -5.54 -21.03 0.35
CA LEU A 192 -5.35 -21.65 1.67
C LEU A 192 -6.63 -21.70 2.51
N VAL A 193 -7.45 -20.65 2.43
CA VAL A 193 -8.76 -20.59 3.07
C VAL A 193 -9.70 -21.62 2.47
N ALA A 194 -9.76 -21.69 1.14
CA ALA A 194 -10.60 -22.62 0.40
C ALA A 194 -10.24 -24.08 0.70
N LEU A 195 -8.95 -24.42 0.69
CA LEU A 195 -8.46 -25.75 1.09
C LEU A 195 -8.85 -26.08 2.54
N THR A 196 -8.78 -25.10 3.45
CA THR A 196 -9.17 -25.27 4.86
C THR A 196 -10.67 -25.50 5.03
N LEU A 197 -11.52 -24.77 4.28
CA LEU A 197 -12.97 -24.96 4.28
C LEU A 197 -13.40 -26.29 3.64
N MET A 198 -12.73 -26.71 2.58
CA MET A 198 -12.93 -28.01 1.92
C MET A 198 -12.66 -29.17 2.88
N ALA A 199 -11.62 -29.05 3.70
CA ALA A 199 -11.26 -30.06 4.70
C ALA A 199 -12.05 -29.92 6.02
N TRP A 200 -12.92 -28.92 6.16
CA TRP A 200 -13.59 -28.64 7.43
C TRP A 200 -14.59 -29.74 7.84
N PRO A 201 -14.60 -30.22 9.10
CA PRO A 201 -15.19 -31.51 9.43
C PRO A 201 -16.72 -31.49 9.32
N SER A 202 -17.34 -30.39 9.73
CA SER A 202 -18.79 -30.20 9.70
C SER A 202 -19.31 -29.67 8.36
N SER A 203 -18.47 -29.52 7.33
CA SER A 203 -18.91 -29.00 6.03
C SER A 203 -19.64 -30.09 5.22
N PRO A 204 -20.86 -29.81 4.72
CA PRO A 204 -21.56 -30.73 3.83
C PRO A 204 -20.86 -30.80 2.46
N TRP A 205 -21.07 -31.89 1.72
CA TRP A 205 -20.37 -32.15 0.46
C TRP A 205 -20.49 -31.01 -0.59
N PRO A 206 -21.62 -30.28 -0.75
CA PRO A 206 -21.70 -29.20 -1.73
C PRO A 206 -20.78 -28.03 -1.36
N VAL A 207 -20.68 -27.70 -0.07
CA VAL A 207 -19.77 -26.66 0.43
C VAL A 207 -18.32 -27.06 0.21
N ARG A 208 -17.99 -28.34 0.40
CA ARG A 208 -16.65 -28.87 0.11
C ARG A 208 -16.31 -28.77 -1.37
N LEU A 209 -17.26 -29.10 -2.25
CA LEU A 209 -17.09 -28.98 -3.69
C LEU A 209 -16.86 -27.51 -4.10
N VAL A 210 -17.70 -26.59 -3.63
CA VAL A 210 -17.55 -25.15 -3.90
C VAL A 210 -16.21 -24.63 -3.38
N ALA A 211 -15.80 -25.02 -2.18
CA ALA A 211 -14.50 -24.66 -1.63
C ALA A 211 -13.34 -25.25 -2.46
N GLY A 212 -13.45 -26.50 -2.91
CA GLY A 212 -12.48 -27.11 -3.81
C GLY A 212 -12.35 -26.36 -5.15
N CYS A 213 -13.48 -26.04 -5.78
CA CYS A 213 -13.53 -25.22 -7.00
C CYS A 213 -12.93 -23.83 -6.77
N SER A 214 -13.18 -23.21 -5.61
CA SER A 214 -12.60 -21.91 -5.24
C SER A 214 -11.08 -22.01 -5.08
N ALA A 215 -10.56 -23.09 -4.50
CA ALA A 215 -9.12 -23.30 -4.38
C ALA A 215 -8.43 -23.41 -5.76
N VAL A 216 -9.07 -24.12 -6.69
CA VAL A 216 -8.59 -24.25 -8.08
C VAL A 216 -8.66 -22.90 -8.80
N ALA A 217 -9.80 -22.21 -8.74
CA ALA A 217 -9.99 -20.90 -9.34
C ALA A 217 -8.92 -19.91 -8.86
N SER A 218 -8.78 -19.73 -7.55
CA SER A 218 -7.77 -18.81 -7.01
C SER A 218 -6.34 -19.22 -7.35
N SER A 219 -6.04 -20.51 -7.50
CA SER A 219 -4.71 -20.96 -7.99
C SER A 219 -4.48 -20.59 -9.46
N ILE A 220 -5.52 -20.67 -10.30
CA ILE A 220 -5.48 -20.20 -11.69
C ILE A 220 -5.31 -18.67 -11.72
N GLY A 221 -6.02 -17.93 -10.86
CA GLY A 221 -5.85 -16.49 -10.72
C GLY A 221 -4.44 -16.09 -10.26
N VAL A 222 -3.79 -16.86 -9.37
CA VAL A 222 -2.37 -16.68 -9.03
C VAL A 222 -1.49 -16.84 -10.28
N ALA A 223 -1.73 -17.85 -11.11
CA ALA A 223 -0.98 -18.04 -12.35
C ALA A 223 -1.17 -16.86 -13.33
N PHE A 224 -2.41 -16.41 -13.53
CA PHE A 224 -2.73 -15.28 -14.42
C PHE A 224 -2.35 -13.90 -13.86
N SER A 225 -2.02 -13.80 -12.57
CA SER A 225 -1.37 -12.60 -12.03
C SER A 225 0.05 -12.42 -12.59
N ILE A 226 0.68 -13.50 -13.08
CA ILE A 226 2.07 -13.53 -13.58
C ILE A 226 3.03 -12.94 -12.50
N SER A 227 2.70 -13.12 -11.23
CA SER A 227 3.52 -12.67 -10.09
C SER A 227 4.40 -13.81 -9.61
N ARG A 228 5.70 -13.72 -9.91
CA ARG A 228 6.72 -14.70 -9.46
C ARG A 228 6.69 -14.86 -7.93
N GLY A 229 6.60 -13.74 -7.21
CA GLY A 229 6.50 -13.75 -5.75
C GLY A 229 5.23 -14.44 -5.25
N SER A 230 4.09 -14.25 -5.93
CA SER A 230 2.83 -14.91 -5.54
C SER A 230 2.88 -16.40 -5.83
N PHE A 231 3.51 -16.82 -6.93
CA PHE A 231 3.70 -18.24 -7.23
C PHE A 231 4.59 -18.95 -6.21
N LEU A 232 5.73 -18.34 -5.82
CA LEU A 232 6.60 -18.89 -4.78
C LEU A 232 5.89 -18.94 -3.41
N ALA A 233 5.15 -17.89 -3.06
CA ALA A 233 4.33 -17.86 -1.85
C ALA A 233 3.23 -18.94 -1.86
N TRP A 234 2.62 -19.19 -3.02
CA TRP A 234 1.63 -20.26 -3.20
C TRP A 234 2.25 -21.63 -2.98
N LEU A 235 3.42 -21.91 -3.57
CA LEU A 235 4.15 -23.16 -3.35
C LEU A 235 4.52 -23.36 -1.87
N ALA A 236 5.07 -22.32 -1.23
CA ALA A 236 5.44 -22.37 0.17
C ALA A 236 4.23 -22.59 1.09
N GLY A 237 3.17 -21.80 0.90
CA GLY A 237 1.96 -21.87 1.71
C GLY A 237 1.19 -23.17 1.53
N CYS A 238 0.89 -23.55 0.28
CA CYS A 238 0.18 -24.80 -0.01
C CYS A 238 1.04 -26.02 0.38
N GLY A 239 2.36 -25.95 0.20
CA GLY A 239 3.30 -26.98 0.63
C GLY A 239 3.30 -27.18 2.15
N LEU A 240 3.36 -26.10 2.94
CA LEU A 240 3.31 -26.18 4.40
C LEU A 240 1.93 -26.64 4.91
N TRP A 241 0.87 -26.16 4.29
CA TRP A 241 -0.49 -26.64 4.56
C TRP A 241 -0.58 -28.15 4.29
N LEU A 242 -0.15 -28.62 3.11
CA LEU A 242 -0.18 -30.03 2.71
C LEU A 242 0.74 -30.91 3.58
N MET A 243 1.98 -30.49 3.84
CA MET A 243 2.93 -31.24 4.68
C MET A 243 2.38 -31.52 6.07
N ARG A 244 1.62 -30.57 6.63
CA ARG A 244 0.93 -30.76 7.91
C ARG A 244 -0.10 -31.89 7.82
N TRP A 245 -0.83 -32.00 6.71
CA TRP A 245 -1.81 -33.06 6.45
C TRP A 245 -1.16 -34.41 6.12
N LEU A 246 -0.04 -34.42 5.40
CA LEU A 246 0.72 -35.65 5.12
C LEU A 246 1.21 -36.32 6.41
N ARG A 247 1.59 -35.52 7.42
CA ARG A 247 2.07 -36.02 8.71
C ARG A 247 0.96 -36.35 9.72
N ARG A 248 -0.18 -35.66 9.68
CA ARG A 248 -1.17 -35.73 10.79
C ARG A 248 -2.65 -35.61 10.38
N GLY A 249 -2.98 -35.61 9.09
CA GLY A 249 -4.33 -35.32 8.58
C GLY A 249 -5.33 -36.47 8.47
N PRO A 250 -6.60 -36.18 8.11
CA PRO A 250 -7.71 -37.15 8.02
C PRO A 250 -7.66 -37.94 6.71
N LEU A 251 -6.87 -37.44 5.77
CA LEU A 251 -6.83 -37.93 4.39
C LEU A 251 -6.03 -39.23 4.35
N ASN A 252 -6.70 -40.29 3.96
CA ASN A 252 -6.06 -41.52 3.51
C ASN A 252 -5.15 -41.24 2.29
N TRP A 253 -4.30 -42.19 1.92
CA TRP A 253 -3.37 -42.03 0.80
C TRP A 253 -4.07 -41.63 -0.51
N ALA A 254 -5.29 -42.10 -0.74
CA ALA A 254 -6.11 -41.70 -1.89
C ALA A 254 -6.49 -40.22 -1.86
N GLY A 255 -6.97 -39.69 -0.73
CA GLY A 255 -7.28 -38.26 -0.57
C GLY A 255 -6.05 -37.36 -0.74
N ARG A 256 -4.86 -37.85 -0.37
CA ARG A 256 -3.58 -37.15 -0.57
C ARG A 256 -3.22 -37.06 -2.05
N ILE A 257 -3.37 -38.16 -2.78
CA ILE A 257 -3.15 -38.23 -4.23
C ILE A 257 -4.18 -37.34 -4.95
N VAL A 258 -5.45 -37.37 -4.54
CA VAL A 258 -6.49 -36.51 -5.12
C VAL A 258 -6.17 -35.02 -4.93
N ILE A 259 -5.73 -34.59 -3.75
CA ILE A 259 -5.31 -33.19 -3.56
C ILE A 259 -4.12 -32.84 -4.43
N LEU A 260 -3.11 -33.71 -4.50
CA LEU A 260 -1.95 -33.50 -5.37
C LEU A 260 -2.38 -33.41 -6.84
N LEU A 261 -3.28 -34.27 -7.29
CA LEU A 261 -3.82 -34.29 -8.66
C LEU A 261 -4.73 -33.11 -8.94
N VAL A 262 -5.48 -32.59 -7.96
CA VAL A 262 -6.29 -31.36 -8.12
C VAL A 262 -5.37 -30.15 -8.21
N VAL A 263 -4.30 -30.11 -7.42
CA VAL A 263 -3.30 -29.03 -7.48
C VAL A 263 -2.53 -29.08 -8.80
N VAL A 264 -1.98 -30.24 -9.16
CA VAL A 264 -1.26 -30.45 -10.43
C VAL A 264 -2.19 -30.28 -11.62
N GLY A 265 -3.39 -30.85 -11.57
CA GLY A 265 -4.41 -30.74 -12.61
C GLY A 265 -4.95 -29.31 -12.75
N GLY A 266 -5.05 -28.55 -11.66
CA GLY A 266 -5.36 -27.12 -11.70
C GLY A 266 -4.26 -26.30 -12.36
N VAL A 267 -2.99 -26.61 -12.07
CA VAL A 267 -1.83 -25.98 -12.73
C VAL A 267 -1.77 -26.35 -14.21
N VAL A 268 -1.87 -27.64 -14.54
CA VAL A 268 -1.86 -28.14 -15.92
C VAL A 268 -3.06 -27.63 -16.71
N GLY A 269 -4.24 -27.62 -16.10
CA GLY A 269 -5.48 -27.11 -16.69
C GLY A 269 -5.43 -25.60 -16.90
N GLY A 270 -4.89 -24.84 -15.95
CA GLY A 270 -4.66 -23.40 -16.11
C GLY A 270 -3.66 -23.09 -17.23
N VAL A 271 -2.57 -23.85 -17.33
CA VAL A 271 -1.60 -23.75 -18.44
C VAL A 271 -2.23 -24.19 -19.76
N GLY A 272 -3.07 -25.23 -19.77
CA GLY A 272 -3.79 -25.70 -20.95
C GLY A 272 -4.81 -24.67 -21.45
N LEU A 273 -5.61 -24.09 -20.55
CA LEU A 273 -6.57 -23.03 -20.86
C LEU A 273 -5.86 -21.78 -21.40
N ALA A 274 -4.71 -21.44 -20.82
CA ALA A 274 -3.87 -20.35 -21.32
C ALA A 274 -3.39 -20.62 -22.75
N ARG A 275 -2.97 -21.86 -23.05
CA ARG A 275 -2.52 -22.31 -24.38
C ARG A 275 -3.62 -22.34 -25.43
N SER A 276 -4.88 -22.54 -25.04
CA SER A 276 -6.01 -22.60 -25.96
C SER A 276 -6.57 -21.24 -26.37
N ASP A 277 -6.12 -20.14 -25.75
CA ASP A 277 -6.60 -18.79 -26.03
C ASP A 277 -5.44 -17.96 -26.61
N GLU A 278 -5.54 -17.61 -27.90
CA GLU A 278 -4.51 -16.87 -28.64
C GLU A 278 -4.15 -15.54 -27.96
N LYS A 279 -5.13 -14.85 -27.37
CA LYS A 279 -4.94 -13.55 -26.71
C LYS A 279 -4.23 -13.71 -25.36
N ILE A 280 -4.48 -14.82 -24.66
CA ILE A 280 -3.77 -15.16 -23.41
C ILE A 280 -2.32 -15.56 -23.73
N MET A 281 -2.11 -16.33 -24.81
CA MET A 281 -0.77 -16.75 -25.22
C MET A 281 0.07 -15.59 -25.72
N GLU A 282 -0.50 -14.68 -26.51
CA GLU A 282 0.18 -13.46 -26.96
C GLU A 282 0.66 -12.61 -25.76
N ARG A 283 -0.18 -12.48 -24.72
CA ARG A 283 0.18 -11.77 -23.48
C ARG A 283 1.21 -12.51 -22.64
N TRP A 284 1.14 -13.84 -22.60
CA TRP A 284 2.13 -14.68 -21.95
C TRP A 284 3.50 -14.59 -22.64
N GLU A 285 3.53 -14.69 -23.96
CA GLU A 285 4.74 -14.57 -24.79
C GLU A 285 5.34 -13.16 -24.73
N ALA A 286 4.51 -12.11 -24.74
CA ALA A 286 4.96 -10.74 -24.57
C ALA A 286 5.70 -10.52 -23.23
N MET A 287 5.29 -11.23 -22.17
CA MET A 287 5.84 -11.09 -20.82
C MET A 287 7.01 -12.03 -20.54
N VAL A 288 6.90 -13.28 -20.97
CA VAL A 288 7.83 -14.36 -20.62
C VAL A 288 8.84 -14.62 -21.77
N GLY A 289 8.63 -14.04 -22.94
CA GLY A 289 9.42 -14.31 -24.15
C GLY A 289 8.97 -15.57 -24.88
N LYS A 290 9.42 -15.72 -26.12
CA LYS A 290 9.14 -16.92 -26.93
C LYS A 290 9.88 -18.14 -26.35
N GLN A 291 9.44 -19.35 -26.71
CA GLN A 291 9.98 -20.62 -26.20
C GLN A 291 11.53 -20.60 -26.15
N GLY A 292 12.10 -20.80 -24.95
CA GLY A 292 13.55 -20.80 -24.70
C GLY A 292 14.08 -19.54 -24.00
N GLU A 293 13.50 -18.36 -24.26
CA GLU A 293 13.91 -17.10 -23.61
C GLU A 293 13.36 -16.95 -22.19
N ALA A 294 12.24 -17.61 -21.90
CA ALA A 294 11.59 -17.65 -20.59
C ALA A 294 12.55 -17.93 -19.44
N TRP A 295 13.31 -19.02 -19.55
CA TRP A 295 14.26 -19.45 -18.52
C TRP A 295 15.50 -18.55 -18.44
N ALA A 296 15.85 -17.85 -19.52
CA ALA A 296 16.95 -16.90 -19.56
C ALA A 296 16.55 -15.56 -18.92
N ARG A 297 15.35 -15.03 -19.21
CA ARG A 297 14.78 -13.84 -18.54
C ARG A 297 14.45 -14.09 -17.07
N LEU A 298 13.99 -15.30 -16.73
CA LEU A 298 13.75 -15.72 -15.34
C LEU A 298 15.05 -15.82 -14.51
N ARG A 299 16.18 -16.20 -15.14
CA ARG A 299 17.50 -16.26 -14.49
C ARG A 299 18.31 -14.97 -14.59
N GLY A 300 18.02 -14.14 -15.60
CA GLY A 300 18.88 -13.03 -16.01
C GLY A 300 19.00 -11.92 -14.98
N GLY A 301 17.94 -11.57 -14.24
CA GLY A 301 17.98 -10.47 -13.25
C GLY A 301 18.28 -9.08 -13.82
N ASP A 302 18.83 -9.00 -15.03
CA ASP A 302 19.13 -7.80 -15.79
C ASP A 302 17.85 -6.98 -15.97
N GLY A 303 17.81 -5.83 -15.28
CA GLY A 303 16.69 -4.88 -15.33
C GLY A 303 15.64 -5.00 -14.22
N ASP A 304 15.76 -5.92 -13.25
CA ASP A 304 14.84 -5.95 -12.11
C ASP A 304 15.26 -4.90 -11.06
N PHE A 305 14.77 -3.67 -11.23
CA PHE A 305 15.03 -2.54 -10.34
C PHE A 305 14.76 -2.86 -8.85
N ARG A 306 13.96 -3.89 -8.53
CA ARG A 306 13.68 -4.33 -7.15
C ARG A 306 14.92 -4.81 -6.41
N ILE A 307 15.85 -5.47 -7.12
CA ILE A 307 17.12 -5.89 -6.53
C ILE A 307 17.94 -4.66 -6.15
N GLU A 308 18.02 -3.67 -7.05
CA GLU A 308 18.68 -2.39 -6.80
C GLU A 308 18.02 -1.64 -5.62
N LEU A 309 16.68 -1.59 -5.56
CA LEU A 309 15.94 -1.02 -4.44
C LEU A 309 16.27 -1.70 -3.11
N THR A 310 16.35 -3.03 -3.11
CA THR A 310 16.70 -3.83 -1.91
C THR A 310 18.14 -3.54 -1.48
N LEU A 311 19.10 -3.54 -2.42
CA LEU A 311 20.51 -3.25 -2.12
C LEU A 311 20.68 -1.81 -1.61
N ASN A 312 20.04 -0.83 -2.25
CA ASN A 312 20.05 0.55 -1.79
C ASN A 312 19.40 0.67 -0.40
N GLY A 313 18.34 -0.09 -0.12
CA GLY A 313 17.75 -0.19 1.21
C GLY A 313 18.74 -0.66 2.28
N ILE A 314 19.55 -1.68 1.97
CA ILE A 314 20.61 -2.14 2.89
C ILE A 314 21.62 -1.03 3.16
N GLU A 315 22.04 -0.29 2.13
CA GLU A 315 22.99 0.82 2.31
C GLU A 315 22.39 2.01 3.09
N ILE A 316 21.11 2.31 2.89
CA ILE A 316 20.38 3.30 3.69
C ILE A 316 20.36 2.82 5.14
N TRP A 317 19.93 1.59 5.42
CA TRP A 317 19.87 1.03 6.77
C TRP A 317 21.21 1.13 7.52
N LYS A 318 22.35 0.90 6.85
CA LYS A 318 23.69 1.03 7.46
C LYS A 318 23.97 2.42 8.06
N GLN A 319 23.29 3.47 7.61
CA GLN A 319 23.43 4.83 8.17
C GLN A 319 22.72 5.00 9.52
N SER A 320 21.72 4.18 9.82
CA SER A 320 21.00 4.17 11.10
C SER A 320 20.65 2.74 11.51
N PRO A 321 21.64 1.91 11.89
CA PRO A 321 21.48 0.46 11.97
C PRO A 321 20.52 0.01 13.08
N TRP A 322 20.54 0.70 14.22
CA TRP A 322 19.77 0.30 15.40
C TRP A 322 18.30 0.74 15.34
N PHE A 323 18.06 1.97 14.90
CA PHE A 323 16.76 2.63 15.01
C PHE A 323 16.09 2.94 13.67
N GLY A 324 16.79 2.78 12.55
CA GLY A 324 16.28 3.14 11.23
C GLY A 324 16.13 4.65 11.06
N HIS A 325 15.48 5.05 9.97
CA HIS A 325 15.25 6.44 9.58
C HIS A 325 13.85 6.94 9.97
N GLY A 326 13.05 6.07 10.59
CA GLY A 326 11.66 6.34 10.97
C GLY A 326 10.68 5.71 9.97
N PRO A 327 9.43 5.44 10.37
CA PRO A 327 8.45 4.75 9.52
C PRO A 327 8.13 5.54 8.24
N GLY A 328 8.04 4.87 7.10
CA GLY A 328 7.72 5.49 5.81
C GLY A 328 8.80 6.45 5.30
N SER A 329 10.06 6.24 5.66
CA SER A 329 11.16 7.14 5.31
C SER A 329 11.96 6.69 4.09
N PHE A 330 11.90 5.41 3.72
CA PHE A 330 12.63 4.88 2.56
C PHE A 330 12.45 5.72 1.30
N ASP A 331 11.21 6.10 0.98
CA ASP A 331 10.86 6.98 -0.13
C ASP A 331 11.65 8.31 -0.15
N LEU A 332 11.89 8.90 1.02
CA LEU A 332 12.59 10.19 1.13
C LEU A 332 14.12 10.03 1.08
N GLU A 333 14.65 8.91 1.57
CA GLU A 333 16.09 8.63 1.61
C GLU A 333 16.61 8.06 0.29
N HIS A 334 15.95 7.04 -0.24
CA HIS A 334 16.39 6.26 -1.41
C HIS A 334 16.57 7.11 -2.65
N LEU A 335 15.68 8.07 -2.77
CA LEU A 335 15.55 8.99 -3.88
C LEU A 335 16.80 9.91 -4.00
N ARG A 336 17.60 10.05 -2.93
CA ARG A 336 18.87 10.78 -2.87
C ARG A 336 20.09 9.89 -3.12
N TRP A 337 19.87 8.59 -3.32
CA TRP A 337 20.95 7.62 -3.33
C TRP A 337 21.77 7.67 -4.63
N PRO A 338 23.12 7.78 -4.58
CA PRO A 338 23.93 8.05 -5.78
C PRO A 338 23.83 6.98 -6.88
N THR A 339 23.63 5.71 -6.49
CA THR A 339 23.54 4.59 -7.45
C THR A 339 22.17 4.46 -8.07
N TRP A 340 21.13 5.16 -7.57
CA TRP A 340 19.78 5.08 -8.12
C TRP A 340 19.70 5.76 -9.49
N ARG A 341 19.75 4.93 -10.52
CA ARG A 341 19.80 5.36 -11.92
C ARG A 341 18.43 5.34 -12.60
N ASN A 342 17.42 4.71 -12.02
CA ASN A 342 16.12 4.58 -12.65
C ASN A 342 15.21 5.81 -12.49
N GLY A 343 15.55 6.75 -11.59
CA GLY A 343 14.86 8.03 -11.43
C GLY A 343 13.39 7.94 -10.97
N THR A 344 12.84 6.74 -10.82
CA THR A 344 11.48 6.49 -10.34
C THR A 344 11.42 6.68 -8.82
N ARG A 345 10.33 7.28 -8.34
CA ARG A 345 10.03 7.36 -6.92
C ARG A 345 9.53 5.99 -6.44
N ALA A 346 10.36 5.29 -5.66
CA ALA A 346 9.99 4.02 -5.06
C ALA A 346 9.65 4.23 -3.58
N VAL A 347 8.41 3.91 -3.21
CA VAL A 347 7.94 4.09 -1.83
C VAL A 347 8.52 3.03 -0.88
N PHE A 348 8.80 1.83 -1.41
CA PHE A 348 9.28 0.67 -0.65
C PHE A 348 10.41 -0.08 -1.37
N THR A 349 11.23 -0.78 -0.58
CA THR A 349 12.39 -1.57 -1.06
C THR A 349 12.01 -2.78 -1.93
N HIS A 350 10.73 -3.16 -1.98
CA HIS A 350 10.25 -4.46 -2.51
C HIS A 350 10.84 -5.67 -1.77
N ASN A 351 11.16 -5.49 -0.49
CA ASN A 351 11.53 -6.53 0.44
C ASN A 351 11.15 -6.06 1.85
N ASP A 352 10.06 -6.57 2.41
CA ASP A 352 9.53 -6.14 3.72
C ASP A 352 10.58 -6.24 4.85
N TYR A 353 11.52 -7.19 4.77
CA TYR A 353 12.59 -7.33 5.77
C TYR A 353 13.55 -6.14 5.72
N VAL A 354 14.03 -5.80 4.53
CA VAL A 354 14.91 -4.64 4.32
C VAL A 354 14.14 -3.34 4.57
N ASN A 355 12.86 -3.27 4.17
CA ASN A 355 12.02 -2.10 4.45
C ASN A 355 11.88 -1.87 5.96
N THR A 356 11.64 -2.94 6.71
CA THR A 356 11.58 -2.89 8.19
C THR A 356 12.91 -2.41 8.78
N LEU A 357 14.05 -2.86 8.24
CA LEU A 357 15.37 -2.38 8.69
C LEU A 357 15.58 -0.89 8.37
N CYS A 358 15.21 -0.43 7.17
CA CYS A 358 15.29 0.98 6.79
C CYS A 358 14.49 1.87 7.73
N ASP A 359 13.23 1.51 7.97
CA ASP A 359 12.27 2.33 8.70
C ASP A 359 12.46 2.24 10.21
N TYR A 360 12.70 1.04 10.72
CA TYR A 360 12.63 0.73 12.16
C TYR A 360 13.95 0.23 12.76
N GLY A 361 14.97 -0.02 11.94
CA GLY A 361 16.26 -0.55 12.39
C GLY A 361 16.19 -1.95 13.00
N ALA A 362 17.33 -2.40 13.54
CA ALA A 362 17.46 -3.71 14.15
C ALA A 362 16.49 -3.93 15.34
N VAL A 363 16.16 -2.86 16.08
CA VAL A 363 15.24 -2.96 17.23
C VAL A 363 13.82 -3.26 16.80
N GLY A 364 13.27 -2.54 15.82
CA GLY A 364 11.92 -2.83 15.33
C GLY A 364 11.87 -4.16 14.57
N PHE A 365 12.92 -4.48 13.80
CA PHE A 365 13.06 -5.79 13.17
C PHE A 365 13.03 -6.91 14.20
N PHE A 366 13.70 -6.75 15.34
CA PHE A 366 13.67 -7.71 16.44
C PHE A 366 12.25 -7.93 16.98
N PHE A 367 11.43 -6.89 17.14
CA PHE A 367 10.04 -7.07 17.60
C PHE A 367 9.16 -7.78 16.57
N VAL A 368 9.33 -7.49 15.27
CA VAL A 368 8.65 -8.22 14.19
C VAL A 368 9.10 -9.69 14.18
N LEU A 369 10.39 -9.96 14.31
CA LEU A 369 10.93 -11.32 14.42
C LEU A 369 10.39 -12.04 15.65
N LEU A 370 10.29 -11.36 16.80
CA LEU A 370 9.75 -11.91 18.02
C LEU A 370 8.27 -12.30 17.87
N PHE A 371 7.47 -11.49 17.16
CA PHE A 371 6.09 -11.85 16.81
C PHE A 371 6.05 -13.16 16.02
N TRP A 372 6.84 -13.28 14.96
CA TRP A 372 6.88 -14.50 14.15
C TRP A 372 7.38 -15.72 14.92
N LEU A 373 8.47 -15.60 15.68
CA LEU A 373 9.00 -16.71 16.48
C LEU A 373 7.97 -17.19 17.50
N THR A 374 7.35 -16.29 18.26
CA THR A 374 6.33 -16.67 19.24
C THR A 374 5.09 -17.29 18.58
N LEU A 375 4.68 -16.79 17.41
CA LEU A 375 3.59 -17.36 16.62
C LEU A 375 3.91 -18.76 16.11
N LEU A 376 5.08 -18.97 15.52
CA LEU A 376 5.49 -20.28 15.00
C LEU A 376 5.67 -21.29 16.13
N CYS A 377 6.26 -20.90 17.26
CA CYS A 377 6.33 -21.72 18.46
C CYS A 377 4.94 -22.11 18.97
N PHE A 378 3.98 -21.18 18.95
CA PHE A 378 2.61 -21.43 19.35
C PHE A 378 1.91 -22.42 18.41
N LEU A 379 2.02 -22.23 17.09
CA LEU A 379 1.47 -23.14 16.08
C LEU A 379 2.09 -24.53 16.19
N TRP A 380 3.40 -24.61 16.45
CA TRP A 380 4.10 -25.87 16.68
C TRP A 380 3.56 -26.61 17.90
N HIS A 381 3.48 -25.95 19.06
CA HIS A 381 2.98 -26.57 20.29
C HIS A 381 1.50 -26.97 20.17
N ARG A 382 0.69 -26.13 19.51
CA ARG A 382 -0.71 -26.45 19.22
C ARG A 382 -0.85 -27.68 18.32
N GLY A 383 -0.01 -27.79 17.29
CA GLY A 383 -0.03 -28.95 16.39
C GLY A 383 0.34 -30.28 17.06
N LYS A 384 1.08 -30.23 18.17
CA LYS A 384 1.40 -31.42 18.98
C LYS A 384 0.29 -31.80 19.97
N SER A 385 -0.42 -30.81 20.51
CA SER A 385 -1.36 -30.99 21.62
C SER A 385 -2.81 -31.25 21.19
N ARG A 386 -3.18 -30.91 19.95
CA ARG A 386 -4.55 -31.07 19.47
C ARG A 386 -4.79 -32.40 18.80
N GLU A 387 -5.99 -32.92 19.02
CA GLU A 387 -6.52 -34.06 18.29
C GLU A 387 -6.55 -33.75 16.79
N LYS A 388 -6.21 -34.78 16.01
CA LYS A 388 -6.21 -34.72 14.56
C LYS A 388 -7.61 -34.41 14.06
N ASP A 389 -7.68 -33.68 12.95
CA ASP A 389 -8.90 -33.48 12.16
C ASP A 389 -9.99 -32.65 12.86
N THR A 390 -9.64 -32.04 13.99
CA THR A 390 -10.49 -31.08 14.66
C THR A 390 -10.46 -29.73 13.95
N PRO A 391 -11.49 -28.86 14.12
CA PRO A 391 -11.43 -27.47 13.69
C PRO A 391 -10.18 -26.72 14.19
N ALA A 392 -9.66 -27.11 15.35
CA ALA A 392 -8.45 -26.54 15.90
C ALA A 392 -7.19 -26.92 15.12
N ASP A 393 -7.15 -28.17 14.66
CA ASP A 393 -6.06 -28.66 13.83
C ASP A 393 -6.04 -27.99 12.46
N LEU A 394 -7.21 -27.87 11.83
CA LEU A 394 -7.38 -27.20 10.54
C LEU A 394 -6.92 -25.74 10.55
N CYS A 395 -7.33 -24.98 11.56
CA CYS A 395 -6.87 -23.61 11.72
C CYS A 395 -5.36 -23.52 11.95
N THR A 396 -4.75 -24.52 12.59
CA THR A 396 -3.28 -24.58 12.78
C THR A 396 -2.58 -24.82 11.44
N GLY A 397 -3.12 -25.70 10.58
CA GLY A 397 -2.65 -25.90 9.21
C GLY A 397 -2.78 -24.64 8.34
N LEU A 398 -3.92 -23.94 8.43
CA LEU A 398 -4.11 -22.62 7.81
C LEU A 398 -3.05 -21.62 8.27
N GLY A 399 -2.77 -21.57 9.58
CA GLY A 399 -1.74 -20.69 10.15
C GLY A 399 -0.34 -20.95 9.59
N TRP A 400 0.07 -22.22 9.47
CA TRP A 400 1.35 -22.58 8.86
C TRP A 400 1.41 -22.20 7.38
N GLY A 401 0.32 -22.45 6.63
CA GLY A 401 0.24 -22.08 5.22
C GLY A 401 0.34 -20.58 5.01
N VAL A 402 -0.43 -19.78 5.77
CA VAL A 402 -0.41 -18.32 5.67
C VAL A 402 0.95 -17.76 6.11
N ALA A 403 1.52 -18.27 7.20
CA ALA A 403 2.86 -17.85 7.64
C ALA A 403 3.92 -18.09 6.56
N GLY A 404 3.94 -19.29 5.96
CA GLY A 404 4.87 -19.62 4.88
C GLY A 404 4.68 -18.77 3.63
N ALA A 405 3.43 -18.59 3.20
CA ALA A 405 3.11 -17.77 2.04
C ALA A 405 3.59 -16.32 2.25
N MET A 406 3.23 -15.71 3.38
CA MET A 406 3.54 -14.31 3.62
C MET A 406 5.04 -14.05 3.86
N LEU A 407 5.72 -14.91 4.64
CA LEU A 407 7.16 -14.76 4.88
C LEU A 407 7.99 -14.93 3.61
N VAL A 408 7.58 -15.80 2.69
CA VAL A 408 8.26 -15.97 1.38
C VAL A 408 7.95 -14.81 0.45
N HIS A 409 6.70 -14.34 0.41
CA HIS A 409 6.32 -13.21 -0.45
C HIS A 409 7.04 -11.91 -0.06
N ALA A 410 7.22 -11.69 1.25
CA ALA A 410 7.92 -10.56 1.84
C ALA A 410 9.39 -10.41 1.39
N LEU A 411 9.99 -11.42 0.75
CA LEU A 411 11.34 -11.33 0.18
C LEU A 411 11.41 -10.49 -1.10
N VAL A 412 10.28 -10.36 -1.81
CA VAL A 412 10.23 -9.80 -3.18
C VAL A 412 9.09 -8.81 -3.40
N ASP A 413 8.31 -8.53 -2.37
CA ASP A 413 7.24 -7.55 -2.36
C ASP A 413 7.11 -6.89 -0.97
N PHE A 414 6.28 -5.85 -0.87
CA PHE A 414 5.97 -5.10 0.34
C PHE A 414 4.56 -5.39 0.85
N ASN A 415 4.19 -6.67 0.92
CA ASN A 415 2.81 -7.11 1.16
C ASN A 415 2.25 -6.71 2.54
N TYR A 416 3.10 -6.36 3.51
CA TYR A 416 2.62 -5.85 4.80
C TYR A 416 2.26 -4.36 4.79
N HIS A 417 2.65 -3.62 3.75
CA HIS A 417 2.24 -2.23 3.53
C HIS A 417 0.99 -2.10 2.67
N ILE A 418 0.45 -3.22 2.17
CA ILE A 418 -0.83 -3.27 1.44
C ILE A 418 -1.95 -3.72 2.39
N PRO A 419 -2.94 -2.87 2.71
CA PRO A 419 -3.93 -3.16 3.73
C PRO A 419 -4.71 -4.46 3.51
N ALA A 420 -5.14 -4.76 2.28
CA ALA A 420 -5.92 -5.97 2.01
C ALA A 420 -5.14 -7.25 2.31
N THR A 421 -3.85 -7.32 1.96
CA THR A 421 -3.00 -8.50 2.20
C THR A 421 -2.59 -8.59 3.66
N ALA A 422 -2.31 -7.45 4.31
CA ALA A 422 -2.00 -7.40 5.73
C ALA A 422 -3.21 -7.77 6.60
N ILE A 423 -4.36 -7.09 6.45
CA ILE A 423 -5.59 -7.34 7.22
C ILE A 423 -6.02 -8.80 7.11
N SER A 424 -6.04 -9.36 5.89
CA SER A 424 -6.39 -10.76 5.69
C SER A 424 -5.41 -11.70 6.37
N SER A 425 -4.09 -11.46 6.25
CA SER A 425 -3.10 -12.31 6.91
C SER A 425 -3.21 -12.29 8.42
N PHE A 426 -3.35 -11.11 9.04
CA PHE A 426 -3.50 -10.97 10.49
C PHE A 426 -4.83 -11.54 10.98
N LEU A 427 -5.90 -11.47 10.17
CA LEU A 427 -7.17 -12.14 10.45
C LEU A 427 -6.99 -13.67 10.46
N LEU A 428 -6.37 -14.24 9.42
CA LEU A 428 -6.19 -15.69 9.29
C LEU A 428 -5.22 -16.24 10.35
N LEU A 429 -4.15 -15.52 10.67
CA LEU A 429 -3.25 -15.85 11.78
C LEU A 429 -3.95 -15.71 13.14
N GLY A 430 -4.84 -14.74 13.32
CA GLY A 430 -5.72 -14.63 14.49
C GLY A 430 -6.63 -15.85 14.64
N ILE A 431 -7.26 -16.32 13.56
CA ILE A 431 -8.08 -17.54 13.53
C ILE A 431 -7.21 -18.76 13.90
N ALA A 432 -6.04 -18.89 13.27
CA ALA A 432 -5.10 -19.97 13.51
C ALA A 432 -4.69 -20.07 14.98
N THR A 433 -4.57 -18.92 15.63
CA THR A 433 -4.06 -18.83 16.99
C THR A 433 -5.14 -18.66 18.07
N THR A 434 -6.41 -18.50 17.71
CA THR A 434 -7.58 -18.34 18.62
C THR A 434 -7.55 -19.28 19.83
N THR A 435 -7.85 -18.76 21.02
CA THR A 435 -7.88 -19.51 22.29
C THR A 435 -9.28 -19.42 22.94
N VAL A 436 -9.87 -20.56 23.28
CA VAL A 436 -11.15 -20.59 24.02
C VAL A 436 -10.92 -20.33 25.51
N TRP A 437 -11.97 -19.94 26.23
CA TRP A 437 -11.87 -19.47 27.64
C TRP A 437 -11.24 -20.50 28.59
N SER A 438 -11.54 -21.79 28.39
CA SER A 438 -10.97 -22.87 29.20
C SER A 438 -9.44 -22.98 29.09
N GLU A 439 -8.86 -22.50 28.00
CA GLU A 439 -7.41 -22.53 27.74
C GLU A 439 -6.65 -21.35 28.36
N ARG A 440 -7.38 -20.37 28.90
CA ARG A 440 -6.80 -19.16 29.46
C ARG A 440 -6.34 -19.40 30.88
N GLY A 441 -5.12 -18.93 31.17
CA GLY A 441 -4.50 -19.02 32.48
C GLY A 441 -5.20 -18.13 33.51
N VAL A 442 -5.11 -18.51 34.79
CA VAL A 442 -5.65 -17.74 35.92
C VAL A 442 -4.58 -16.91 36.64
N SER A 443 -3.31 -17.30 36.50
CA SER A 443 -2.20 -16.60 37.14
C SER A 443 -2.08 -15.17 36.63
N ARG A 444 -1.98 -14.22 37.57
CA ARG A 444 -1.85 -12.77 37.33
C ARG A 444 -2.97 -12.18 36.44
N ALA A 445 -4.14 -12.83 36.36
CA ALA A 445 -5.24 -12.42 35.49
C ALA A 445 -5.67 -10.96 35.74
N MET A 446 -5.74 -10.53 37.01
CA MET A 446 -6.09 -9.15 37.36
C MET A 446 -5.14 -8.13 36.75
N ALA A 447 -3.82 -8.33 36.91
CA ALA A 447 -2.80 -7.43 36.38
C ALA A 447 -2.77 -7.41 34.85
N PHE A 448 -2.82 -8.58 34.21
CA PHE A 448 -2.79 -8.68 32.74
C PHE A 448 -4.02 -8.04 32.09
N ASN A 449 -5.20 -8.25 32.67
CA ASN A 449 -6.42 -7.64 32.15
C ASN A 449 -6.44 -6.13 32.42
N GLY A 450 -5.85 -5.65 33.52
CA GLY A 450 -5.66 -4.20 33.73
C GLY A 450 -4.72 -3.56 32.73
N ALA A 451 -3.59 -4.20 32.45
CA ALA A 451 -2.69 -3.76 31.39
C ALA A 451 -3.40 -3.74 30.04
N LEU A 452 -4.13 -4.81 29.68
CA LEU A 452 -4.91 -4.83 28.44
C LEU A 452 -5.95 -3.72 28.38
N PHE A 453 -6.72 -3.49 29.45
CA PHE A 453 -7.75 -2.46 29.47
C PHE A 453 -7.14 -1.08 29.22
N LEU A 454 -6.08 -0.73 29.95
CA LEU A 454 -5.40 0.57 29.80
C LEU A 454 -4.78 0.73 28.40
N LEU A 455 -4.07 -0.29 27.91
CA LEU A 455 -3.46 -0.27 26.58
C LEU A 455 -4.53 -0.18 25.49
N ALA A 456 -5.61 -0.95 25.58
CA ALA A 456 -6.68 -0.96 24.59
C ALA A 456 -7.45 0.36 24.56
N VAL A 457 -7.76 0.96 25.71
CA VAL A 457 -8.39 2.30 25.77
C VAL A 457 -7.43 3.37 25.23
N GLY A 458 -6.16 3.32 25.60
CA GLY A 458 -5.14 4.25 25.08
C GLY A 458 -4.96 4.15 23.56
N LEU A 459 -4.82 2.93 23.04
CA LEU A 459 -4.69 2.67 21.60
C LEU A 459 -5.97 3.02 20.84
N ALA A 460 -7.15 2.77 21.41
CA ALA A 460 -8.42 3.23 20.83
C ALA A 460 -8.44 4.76 20.72
N GLY A 461 -8.11 5.47 21.80
CA GLY A 461 -8.08 6.93 21.82
C GLY A 461 -7.09 7.52 20.81
N VAL A 462 -5.84 7.04 20.81
CA VAL A 462 -4.80 7.54 19.89
C VAL A 462 -5.13 7.20 18.44
N THR A 463 -5.57 5.97 18.14
CA THR A 463 -5.94 5.55 16.78
C THR A 463 -7.15 6.33 16.27
N ALA A 464 -8.17 6.54 17.11
CA ALA A 464 -9.34 7.33 16.74
C ALA A 464 -8.98 8.81 16.52
N MET A 465 -8.22 9.41 17.44
CA MET A 465 -7.84 10.82 17.36
C MET A 465 -6.96 11.09 16.13
N GLN A 466 -5.89 10.32 15.94
CA GLN A 466 -4.96 10.50 14.82
C GLN A 466 -5.58 10.07 13.49
N GLY A 467 -6.39 9.02 13.49
CA GLY A 467 -7.15 8.57 12.33
C GLY A 467 -8.19 9.60 11.90
N TRP A 468 -8.98 10.14 12.83
CA TRP A 468 -9.95 11.21 12.57
C TRP A 468 -9.26 12.48 12.07
N LYS A 469 -8.19 12.91 12.74
CA LYS A 469 -7.38 14.07 12.34
C LYS A 469 -6.96 13.97 10.87
N THR A 470 -6.36 12.84 10.49
CA THR A 470 -5.88 12.58 9.14
C THR A 470 -7.04 12.49 8.14
N TRP A 471 -8.12 11.78 8.50
CA TRP A 471 -9.28 11.61 7.62
C TRP A 471 -10.07 12.90 7.42
N ALA A 472 -10.24 13.71 8.46
CA ALA A 472 -10.88 15.01 8.36
C ALA A 472 -10.10 15.93 7.42
N GLY A 473 -8.76 16.00 7.55
CA GLY A 473 -7.91 16.74 6.62
C GLY A 473 -8.06 16.27 5.16
N TRP A 474 -8.15 14.96 4.91
CA TRP A 474 -8.40 14.42 3.57
C TRP A 474 -9.77 14.77 2.98
N ARG A 475 -10.79 14.98 3.82
CA ARG A 475 -12.14 15.34 3.35
C ARG A 475 -12.31 16.84 3.13
N SER A 476 -11.42 17.67 3.69
CA SER A 476 -11.50 19.12 3.55
C SER A 476 -11.14 19.61 2.14
N ILE A 477 -10.50 18.80 1.30
CA ILE A 477 -10.13 19.16 -0.08
C ILE A 477 -10.20 17.94 -1.02
N PRO A 478 -10.57 18.10 -2.30
CA PRO A 478 -10.50 17.02 -3.28
C PRO A 478 -9.10 16.38 -3.36
N GLU A 479 -9.03 15.06 -3.58
CA GLU A 479 -7.76 14.31 -3.65
C GLU A 479 -6.90 14.73 -4.84
N LYS A 480 -7.53 15.02 -5.99
CA LYS A 480 -6.85 15.41 -7.22
C LYS A 480 -6.68 16.94 -7.27
N PRO A 481 -5.47 17.47 -7.48
CA PRO A 481 -5.25 18.92 -7.55
C PRO A 481 -6.08 19.62 -8.65
N ALA A 482 -6.33 18.94 -9.77
CA ALA A 482 -7.16 19.46 -10.85
C ALA A 482 -8.64 19.61 -10.46
N GLU A 483 -9.15 18.79 -9.54
CA GLU A 483 -10.51 18.94 -9.00
C GLU A 483 -10.54 20.07 -7.97
N ALA A 484 -9.54 20.14 -7.09
CA ALA A 484 -9.39 21.26 -6.16
C ALA A 484 -9.25 22.62 -6.88
N ALA A 485 -8.57 22.66 -8.03
CA ALA A 485 -8.43 23.84 -8.86
C ALA A 485 -9.76 24.33 -9.48
N LYS A 486 -10.82 23.53 -9.47
CA LYS A 486 -12.16 23.94 -9.95
C LYS A 486 -12.96 24.72 -8.91
N LEU A 487 -12.59 24.65 -7.63
CA LEU A 487 -13.24 25.40 -6.56
C LEU A 487 -13.14 26.91 -6.79
N SER A 488 -14.06 27.71 -6.24
CA SER A 488 -13.88 29.17 -6.22
C SER A 488 -12.63 29.53 -5.41
N MET A 489 -12.11 30.75 -5.58
CA MET A 489 -10.96 31.20 -4.79
C MET A 489 -11.25 31.19 -3.28
N GLU A 490 -12.45 31.63 -2.90
CA GLU A 490 -12.91 31.65 -1.49
C GLU A 490 -13.07 30.25 -0.92
N ASP A 491 -13.64 29.32 -1.71
CA ASP A 491 -13.78 27.92 -1.29
C ASP A 491 -12.42 27.24 -1.17
N LEU A 492 -11.49 27.50 -2.08
CA LEU A 492 -10.13 26.92 -2.05
C LEU A 492 -9.36 27.42 -0.82
N GLU A 493 -9.46 28.71 -0.49
CA GLU A 493 -8.86 29.28 0.70
C GLU A 493 -9.47 28.70 1.98
N SER A 494 -10.80 28.63 2.04
CA SER A 494 -11.54 28.09 3.19
C SER A 494 -11.21 26.60 3.39
N ALA A 495 -11.21 25.82 2.32
CA ALA A 495 -10.79 24.41 2.30
C ALA A 495 -9.35 24.26 2.78
N GLY A 496 -8.45 25.15 2.35
CA GLY A 496 -7.06 25.17 2.80
C GLY A 496 -6.92 25.42 4.30
N VAL A 497 -7.63 26.41 4.84
CA VAL A 497 -7.65 26.71 6.28
C VAL A 497 -8.22 25.54 7.07
N GLU A 498 -9.31 24.94 6.61
CA GLU A 498 -9.93 23.80 7.28
C GLU A 498 -9.04 22.54 7.25
N ALA A 499 -8.47 22.22 6.08
CA ALA A 499 -7.55 21.10 5.92
C ALA A 499 -6.34 21.23 6.85
N ASP A 500 -5.80 22.45 6.99
CA ASP A 500 -4.65 22.72 7.85
C ASP A 500 -5.00 22.68 9.34
N ARG A 501 -6.21 23.13 9.70
CA ARG A 501 -6.72 23.02 11.06
C ARG A 501 -6.80 21.56 11.50
N TRP A 502 -7.27 20.68 10.61
CA TRP A 502 -7.32 19.25 10.91
C TRP A 502 -5.92 18.62 10.87
N ASP A 503 -5.16 18.78 9.78
CA ASP A 503 -3.89 18.08 9.61
C ASP A 503 -2.73 18.97 9.13
N ASN A 504 -2.29 19.87 10.02
CA ASN A 504 -1.16 20.77 9.81
C ASN A 504 0.22 20.10 9.61
N ARG A 505 0.31 18.77 9.72
CA ARG A 505 1.54 18.01 9.47
C ARG A 505 1.55 17.34 8.10
N SER A 506 0.44 17.31 7.37
CA SER A 506 0.39 16.66 6.06
C SER A 506 1.12 17.47 4.99
N PRO A 507 2.25 16.98 4.44
CA PRO A 507 2.87 17.60 3.26
C PRO A 507 2.00 17.39 2.02
N VAL A 508 1.26 16.29 1.98
CA VAL A 508 0.44 15.91 0.82
C VAL A 508 -0.75 16.85 0.64
N LEU A 509 -1.44 17.25 1.72
CA LEU A 509 -2.49 18.26 1.64
C LEU A 509 -1.92 19.62 1.20
N ALA A 510 -0.76 20.00 1.74
CA ALA A 510 -0.10 21.24 1.36
C ALA A 510 0.34 21.23 -0.12
N GLU A 511 0.82 20.09 -0.62
CA GLU A 511 1.13 19.89 -2.03
C GLU A 511 -0.12 20.00 -2.91
N THR A 512 -1.22 19.31 -2.56
CA THR A 512 -2.48 19.37 -3.31
C THR A 512 -3.00 20.81 -3.40
N LEU A 513 -2.97 21.56 -2.31
CA LEU A 513 -3.32 22.99 -2.31
C LEU A 513 -2.38 23.79 -3.19
N GLY A 514 -1.07 23.66 -3.02
CA GLY A 514 -0.07 24.36 -3.84
C GLY A 514 -0.23 24.09 -5.33
N ASP A 515 -0.53 22.84 -5.71
CA ASP A 515 -0.81 22.46 -7.09
C ASP A 515 -2.15 23.03 -7.59
N ALA A 516 -3.19 23.08 -6.76
CA ALA A 516 -4.46 23.69 -7.13
C ALA A 516 -4.32 25.20 -7.44
N TYR A 517 -3.62 25.94 -6.57
CA TYR A 517 -3.29 27.36 -6.82
C TYR A 517 -2.45 27.52 -8.09
N ARG A 518 -1.43 26.66 -8.27
CA ARG A 518 -0.57 26.69 -9.45
C ARG A 518 -1.35 26.42 -10.75
N LEU A 519 -2.27 25.47 -10.75
CA LEU A 519 -3.10 25.17 -11.94
C LEU A 519 -4.03 26.33 -12.29
N LYS A 520 -4.65 26.99 -11.29
CA LYS A 520 -5.43 28.21 -11.51
C LYS A 520 -4.57 29.36 -12.02
N LEU A 521 -3.36 29.52 -11.49
CA LEU A 521 -2.39 30.52 -11.93
C LEU A 521 -2.05 30.32 -13.40
N ILE A 522 -1.67 29.09 -13.75
CA ILE A 522 -1.44 28.64 -15.13
C ILE A 522 -2.64 29.06 -15.99
N GLU A 523 -3.86 28.60 -15.67
CA GLU A 523 -5.07 28.94 -16.44
C GLU A 523 -5.24 30.45 -16.64
N SER A 524 -5.01 31.25 -15.60
CA SER A 524 -5.07 32.72 -15.68
C SER A 524 -4.06 33.28 -16.68
N TYR A 525 -2.80 32.84 -16.64
CA TYR A 525 -1.76 33.24 -17.58
C TYR A 525 -2.12 32.89 -19.04
N PHE A 526 -2.79 31.76 -19.26
CA PHE A 526 -3.18 31.29 -20.60
C PHE A 526 -4.47 31.92 -21.16
N ARG A 527 -5.24 32.66 -20.36
CA ARG A 527 -6.40 33.41 -20.87
C ARG A 527 -5.97 34.62 -21.71
N PRO A 528 -6.73 34.99 -22.77
CA PRO A 528 -6.45 36.18 -23.57
C PRO A 528 -6.24 37.43 -22.70
N ARG A 529 -5.32 38.30 -23.12
CA ARG A 529 -5.05 39.54 -22.37
C ARG A 529 -6.25 40.46 -22.44
N GLU A 530 -6.65 40.97 -21.29
CA GLU A 530 -7.62 42.04 -21.19
C GLU A 530 -6.92 43.37 -21.48
N THR A 531 -7.47 44.15 -22.40
CA THR A 531 -6.91 45.43 -22.85
C THR A 531 -7.38 46.60 -22.01
N ALA A 532 -8.50 46.46 -21.30
CA ALA A 532 -9.01 47.47 -20.39
C ALA A 532 -8.09 47.59 -19.16
N PRO A 533 -7.62 48.80 -18.79
CA PRO A 533 -6.66 48.98 -17.69
C PRO A 533 -7.12 48.42 -16.34
N GLU A 534 -8.41 48.56 -16.01
CA GLU A 534 -8.99 48.04 -14.77
C GLU A 534 -9.00 46.52 -14.74
N ALA A 535 -9.42 45.90 -15.84
CA ALA A 535 -9.50 44.46 -16.00
C ALA A 535 -8.08 43.83 -15.94
N ALA A 536 -7.10 44.46 -16.60
CA ALA A 536 -5.69 44.09 -16.51
C ALA A 536 -5.12 44.21 -15.08
N ARG A 537 -5.54 45.23 -14.31
CA ARG A 537 -5.15 45.39 -12.89
C ARG A 537 -5.74 44.29 -12.02
N LEU A 538 -7.03 44.02 -12.14
CA LEU A 538 -7.73 42.97 -11.38
C LEU A 538 -7.15 41.59 -11.69
N ARG A 539 -6.86 41.32 -12.98
CA ARG A 539 -6.18 40.09 -13.39
C ARG A 539 -4.83 39.94 -12.70
N LYS A 540 -4.00 40.98 -12.70
CA LYS A 540 -2.69 40.95 -12.04
C LYS A 540 -2.82 40.71 -10.53
N GLU A 541 -3.76 41.37 -9.86
CA GLU A 541 -4.02 41.16 -8.43
C GLU A 541 -4.43 39.70 -8.13
N ASN A 542 -5.26 39.11 -8.99
CA ASN A 542 -5.63 37.70 -8.88
C ASN A 542 -4.44 36.75 -9.15
N GLU A 543 -3.60 37.05 -10.16
CA GLU A 543 -2.37 36.29 -10.44
C GLU A 543 -1.38 36.37 -9.26
N ASP A 544 -1.24 37.53 -8.63
CA ASP A 544 -0.39 37.75 -7.46
C ASP A 544 -0.92 36.93 -6.26
N ARG A 545 -2.24 37.01 -5.97
CA ARG A 545 -2.90 36.21 -4.92
C ARG A 545 -2.74 34.70 -5.13
N LEU A 546 -2.91 34.24 -6.37
CA LEU A 546 -2.72 32.84 -6.76
C LEU A 546 -1.27 32.38 -6.55
N SER A 547 -0.31 33.22 -6.94
CA SER A 547 1.12 32.94 -6.79
C SER A 547 1.52 32.88 -5.32
N GLU A 548 1.07 33.83 -4.50
CA GLU A 548 1.30 33.86 -3.06
C GLU A 548 0.72 32.62 -2.38
N GLY A 549 -0.51 32.24 -2.74
CA GLY A 549 -1.14 31.01 -2.27
C GLY A 549 -0.31 29.76 -2.60
N ALA A 550 0.12 29.62 -3.86
CA ALA A 550 0.95 28.48 -4.28
C ALA A 550 2.28 28.44 -3.51
N ILE A 551 3.00 29.56 -3.41
CA ILE A 551 4.28 29.66 -2.69
C ILE A 551 4.10 29.34 -1.21
N LEU A 552 3.04 29.86 -0.57
CA LEU A 552 2.71 29.59 0.84
C LEU A 552 2.53 28.09 1.08
N TRP A 553 1.70 27.42 0.27
CA TRP A 553 1.38 26.02 0.45
C TRP A 553 2.56 25.10 0.15
N TYR A 554 3.35 25.36 -0.89
CA TYR A 554 4.59 24.61 -1.09
C TYR A 554 5.61 24.87 0.02
N GLY A 555 5.71 26.09 0.54
CA GLY A 555 6.55 26.39 1.70
C GLY A 555 6.10 25.61 2.95
N LYS A 556 4.79 25.41 3.13
CA LYS A 556 4.25 24.51 4.16
C LYS A 556 4.60 23.04 3.89
N ALA A 557 4.49 22.57 2.64
CA ALA A 557 4.84 21.20 2.26
C ALA A 557 6.32 20.88 2.53
N GLU A 558 7.22 21.80 2.14
CA GLU A 558 8.66 21.73 2.40
C GLU A 558 8.97 21.64 3.90
N LYS A 559 8.33 22.47 4.74
CA LYS A 559 8.51 22.40 6.20
C LYS A 559 8.03 21.08 6.81
N ARG A 560 7.04 20.42 6.19
CA ARG A 560 6.45 19.15 6.67
C ARG A 560 7.17 17.91 6.16
N SER A 561 7.83 18.03 5.02
CA SER A 561 8.67 16.99 4.42
C SER A 561 9.96 17.63 3.89
N PRO A 562 10.89 17.98 4.79
CA PRO A 562 12.12 18.72 4.41
C PRO A 562 13.07 17.90 3.53
N ARG A 563 12.82 16.60 3.39
CA ARG A 563 13.60 15.70 2.52
C ARG A 563 12.97 15.48 1.14
N ASP A 564 11.81 16.06 0.85
CA ASP A 564 11.22 16.00 -0.48
C ASP A 564 11.64 17.22 -1.33
N ASP A 565 12.61 17.00 -2.22
CA ASP A 565 13.24 18.06 -3.01
C ASP A 565 12.34 18.58 -4.15
N VAL A 566 11.22 17.90 -4.43
CA VAL A 566 10.28 18.30 -5.50
C VAL A 566 9.68 19.67 -5.21
N TYR A 567 9.52 20.03 -3.93
CA TYR A 567 8.93 21.32 -3.55
C TYR A 567 9.79 22.53 -3.94
N TYR A 568 11.12 22.38 -4.05
CA TYR A 568 11.98 23.44 -4.59
C TYR A 568 11.60 23.77 -6.04
N VAL A 569 11.45 22.74 -6.87
CA VAL A 569 11.07 22.87 -8.28
C VAL A 569 9.65 23.43 -8.41
N ARG A 570 8.69 22.95 -7.61
CA ARG A 570 7.33 23.47 -7.66
C ARG A 570 7.27 24.96 -7.30
N ARG A 571 8.00 25.41 -6.27
CA ARG A 571 8.11 26.84 -5.91
C ARG A 571 8.82 27.66 -6.99
N ALA A 572 9.93 27.14 -7.51
CA ALA A 572 10.69 27.78 -8.58
C ALA A 572 9.81 28.02 -9.82
N SER A 573 8.94 27.07 -10.15
CA SER A 573 8.01 27.20 -11.28
C SER A 573 7.01 28.36 -11.12
N ILE A 574 6.65 28.74 -9.89
CA ILE A 574 5.80 29.91 -9.63
C ILE A 574 6.60 31.20 -9.83
N LEU A 575 7.84 31.25 -9.34
CA LEU A 575 8.73 32.40 -9.54
C LEU A 575 9.04 32.64 -11.02
N ASP A 576 9.19 31.58 -11.79
CA ASP A 576 9.30 31.64 -13.26
C ASP A 576 8.07 32.30 -13.90
N LEU A 577 6.87 31.91 -13.50
CA LEU A 577 5.64 32.51 -14.01
C LEU A 577 5.56 34.00 -13.66
N GLN A 578 6.06 34.40 -12.49
CA GLN A 578 6.20 35.80 -12.08
C GLN A 578 7.33 36.56 -12.79
N GLY A 579 8.17 35.89 -13.60
CA GLY A 579 9.35 36.47 -14.24
C GLY A 579 10.54 36.71 -13.31
N LYS A 580 10.50 36.17 -12.08
CA LYS A 580 11.56 36.26 -11.07
C LYS A 580 12.63 35.20 -11.30
N PHE A 581 13.22 35.18 -12.49
CA PHE A 581 14.10 34.10 -12.92
C PHE A 581 15.33 33.92 -12.02
N SER A 582 15.93 35.01 -11.53
CA SER A 582 17.11 34.92 -10.64
C SER A 582 16.80 34.23 -9.30
N GLU A 583 15.60 34.43 -8.76
CA GLU A 583 15.16 33.76 -7.52
C GLU A 583 14.79 32.29 -7.79
N ALA A 584 14.14 32.02 -8.93
CA ALA A 584 13.77 30.66 -9.34
C ALA A 584 15.02 29.78 -9.58
N GLU A 585 16.04 30.35 -10.22
CA GLU A 585 17.33 29.72 -10.53
C GLU A 585 17.95 29.07 -9.29
N VAL A 586 17.96 29.78 -8.14
CA VAL A 586 18.52 29.27 -6.88
C VAL A 586 17.84 27.97 -6.46
N LEU A 587 16.51 27.92 -6.54
CA LEU A 587 15.72 26.75 -6.14
C LEU A 587 15.90 25.58 -7.11
N TYR A 588 15.98 25.83 -8.42
CA TYR A 588 16.28 24.79 -9.41
C TYR A 588 17.66 24.17 -9.18
N GLN A 589 18.68 25.01 -8.92
CA GLN A 589 20.03 24.54 -8.62
C GLN A 589 20.09 23.75 -7.31
N MET A 590 19.33 24.12 -6.29
CA MET A 590 19.20 23.32 -5.06
C MET A 590 18.62 21.92 -5.35
N GLY A 591 17.56 21.85 -6.14
CA GLY A 591 16.97 20.56 -6.56
C GLY A 591 17.97 19.68 -7.31
N LEU A 592 18.69 20.25 -8.27
CA LEU A 592 19.75 19.54 -9.02
C LEU A 592 20.92 19.10 -8.15
N ARG A 593 21.33 19.92 -7.16
CA ARG A 593 22.40 19.56 -6.22
C ARG A 593 21.99 18.37 -5.36
N ASN A 594 20.75 18.36 -4.88
CA ASN A 594 20.25 17.27 -4.04
C ASN A 594 19.95 16.02 -4.88
N ARG A 595 19.54 16.18 -6.15
CA ARG A 595 19.11 15.11 -7.07
C ARG A 595 19.84 15.18 -8.42
N PRO A 596 21.16 14.94 -8.46
CA PRO A 596 21.96 15.14 -9.67
C PRO A 596 21.57 14.21 -10.83
N ASN A 597 20.96 13.06 -10.53
CA ASN A 597 20.53 12.05 -11.50
C ASN A 597 19.02 12.06 -11.80
N GLY A 598 18.26 13.00 -11.22
CA GLY A 598 16.81 13.05 -11.42
C GLY A 598 16.42 13.78 -12.71
N LYS A 599 15.90 13.05 -13.71
CA LYS A 599 15.45 13.64 -14.99
C LYS A 599 14.50 14.82 -14.81
N PHE A 600 13.56 14.70 -13.88
CA PHE A 600 12.62 15.76 -13.55
C PHE A 600 13.31 17.10 -13.19
N PHE A 601 14.41 17.06 -12.44
CA PHE A 601 15.13 18.27 -12.05
C PHE A 601 15.90 18.86 -13.24
N SER A 602 16.54 18.02 -14.05
CA SER A 602 17.21 18.45 -15.30
C SER A 602 16.23 19.07 -16.28
N ILE A 603 15.07 18.43 -16.53
CA ILE A 603 14.02 18.93 -17.44
C ILE A 603 13.44 20.25 -16.92
N SER A 604 13.12 20.31 -15.63
CA SER A 604 12.52 21.52 -15.05
C SER A 604 13.48 22.70 -15.07
N TYR A 605 14.78 22.45 -14.89
CA TYR A 605 15.80 23.49 -15.04
C TYR A 605 16.05 23.87 -16.50
N GLY A 606 16.00 22.93 -17.44
CA GLY A 606 16.02 23.24 -18.87
C GLY A 606 14.85 24.13 -19.30
N ASN A 607 13.65 23.85 -18.78
CA ASN A 607 12.47 24.69 -18.99
C ASN A 607 12.65 26.11 -18.42
N HIS A 608 13.29 26.23 -17.26
CA HIS A 608 13.64 27.52 -16.67
C HIS A 608 14.60 28.33 -17.56
N LEU A 609 15.69 27.70 -18.02
CA LEU A 609 16.67 28.34 -18.90
C LEU A 609 16.05 28.78 -20.22
N TRP A 610 15.17 27.95 -20.79
CA TRP A 610 14.42 28.29 -21.99
C TRP A 610 13.57 29.55 -21.75
N ARG A 611 12.79 29.60 -20.66
CA ARG A 611 11.98 30.79 -20.30
C ARG A 611 12.80 32.05 -20.07
N LYS A 612 14.01 31.90 -19.54
CA LYS A 612 14.99 32.98 -19.33
C LYS A 612 15.63 33.45 -20.64
N GLY A 613 15.48 32.70 -21.73
CA GLY A 613 16.06 32.98 -23.05
C GLY A 613 17.44 32.35 -23.29
N ASP A 614 17.95 31.54 -22.36
CA ASP A 614 19.19 30.78 -22.52
C ASP A 614 18.91 29.43 -23.22
N LEU A 615 18.76 29.50 -24.55
CA LEU A 615 18.50 28.32 -25.38
C LEU A 615 19.67 27.32 -25.35
N SER A 616 20.90 27.81 -25.21
CA SER A 616 22.10 26.96 -25.17
C SER A 616 22.15 26.12 -23.89
N GLY A 617 21.88 26.76 -22.74
CA GLY A 617 21.78 26.09 -21.46
C GLY A 617 20.58 25.15 -21.41
N ALA A 618 19.43 25.55 -21.94
CA ALA A 618 18.25 24.70 -22.04
C ALA A 618 18.53 23.42 -22.86
N GLN A 619 19.15 23.55 -24.03
CA GLN A 619 19.57 22.43 -24.86
C GLN A 619 20.47 21.47 -24.08
N ALA A 620 21.51 21.99 -23.40
CA ALA A 620 22.43 21.17 -22.62
C ALA A 620 21.72 20.39 -21.49
N GLN A 621 20.74 21.00 -20.82
CA GLN A 621 19.98 20.31 -19.77
C GLN A 621 19.04 19.23 -20.31
N PHE A 622 18.39 19.46 -21.45
CA PHE A 622 17.55 18.42 -22.07
C PHE A 622 18.40 17.26 -22.61
N GLU A 623 19.55 17.53 -23.23
CA GLU A 623 20.50 16.49 -23.65
C GLU A 623 21.02 15.70 -22.43
N LYS A 624 21.34 16.39 -21.32
CA LYS A 624 21.67 15.74 -20.06
C LYS A 624 20.54 14.86 -19.53
N ALA A 625 19.29 15.33 -19.55
CA ALA A 625 18.13 14.56 -19.11
C ALA A 625 17.90 13.31 -19.98
N ILE A 626 18.17 13.38 -21.28
CA ILE A 626 18.07 12.24 -22.20
C ILE A 626 19.19 11.23 -21.94
N ALA A 627 20.41 11.71 -21.70
CA ALA A 627 21.58 10.88 -21.39
C ALA A 627 21.50 10.23 -20.01
N GLN A 628 20.75 10.81 -19.08
CA GLN A 628 20.50 10.21 -17.77
C GLN A 628 19.69 8.90 -17.91
N PRO A 629 20.03 7.86 -17.15
CA PRO A 629 19.17 6.69 -17.03
C PRO A 629 17.85 7.02 -16.30
N GLY A 630 16.82 6.19 -16.49
CA GLY A 630 15.52 6.32 -15.79
C GLY A 630 14.34 6.79 -16.64
N LEU A 631 13.11 6.45 -16.26
CA LEU A 631 11.92 6.58 -17.14
C LEU A 631 10.89 7.63 -16.68
N SER A 632 10.99 8.18 -15.46
CA SER A 632 9.81 8.83 -14.86
C SER A 632 10.06 10.12 -14.10
N ARG A 633 9.01 10.93 -14.03
CA ARG A 633 8.85 12.05 -13.10
C ARG A 633 8.39 11.55 -11.70
N PRO A 634 8.66 12.29 -10.62
CA PRO A 634 8.05 12.05 -9.32
C PRO A 634 6.57 12.48 -9.35
N GLY A 635 5.64 11.53 -9.31
CA GLY A 635 4.20 11.81 -9.40
C GLY A 635 3.45 10.65 -10.07
N ASP A 636 2.14 10.57 -9.90
CA ASP A 636 1.27 9.47 -10.34
C ASP A 636 1.62 8.87 -11.73
N GLY A 637 1.46 7.55 -11.85
CA GLY A 637 1.82 6.74 -13.04
C GLY A 637 1.07 7.02 -14.35
N GLY A 638 0.50 8.22 -14.51
CA GLY A 638 -0.09 8.73 -15.75
C GLY A 638 0.73 9.82 -16.45
N GLU A 639 1.92 10.18 -15.96
CA GLU A 639 2.76 11.22 -16.56
C GLU A 639 3.61 10.70 -17.75
N LYS A 640 3.82 11.56 -18.77
CA LYS A 640 4.66 11.29 -19.95
C LYS A 640 6.04 10.75 -19.52
N ASP A 641 6.58 9.77 -20.25
CA ASP A 641 7.97 9.33 -20.10
C ASP A 641 8.89 10.56 -20.10
N ALA A 642 9.65 10.75 -19.02
CA ALA A 642 10.50 11.92 -18.84
C ALA A 642 11.54 12.04 -19.97
N THR A 643 11.95 10.92 -20.55
CA THR A 643 12.83 10.89 -21.72
C THR A 643 12.13 11.39 -22.98
N ALA A 644 10.89 10.95 -23.19
CA ALA A 644 10.08 11.39 -24.32
C ALA A 644 9.79 12.89 -24.24
N GLU A 645 9.46 13.38 -23.05
CA GLU A 645 9.30 14.82 -22.80
C GLU A 645 10.60 15.58 -23.08
N ALA A 646 11.74 15.13 -22.53
CA ALA A 646 13.02 15.80 -22.77
C ALA A 646 13.37 15.87 -24.26
N ARG A 647 13.04 14.83 -25.04
CA ARG A 647 13.20 14.82 -26.51
C ARG A 647 12.28 15.81 -27.21
N GLU A 648 11.02 15.89 -26.79
CA GLU A 648 10.03 16.85 -27.30
C GLU A 648 10.51 18.29 -27.07
N MET A 649 10.91 18.62 -25.84
CA MET A 649 11.42 19.96 -25.49
C MET A 649 12.75 20.27 -26.21
N LEU A 650 13.65 19.28 -26.36
CA LEU A 650 14.90 19.46 -27.10
C LEU A 650 14.65 19.78 -28.58
N ALA A 651 13.66 19.14 -29.20
CA ALA A 651 13.31 19.41 -30.60
C ALA A 651 12.82 20.86 -30.77
N GLN A 652 11.96 21.32 -29.87
CA GLN A 652 11.45 22.71 -29.87
C GLN A 652 12.59 23.73 -29.70
N VAL A 653 13.51 23.51 -28.76
CA VAL A 653 14.68 24.40 -28.57
C VAL A 653 15.56 24.43 -29.81
N LYS A 654 15.85 23.28 -30.44
CA LYS A 654 16.68 23.22 -31.66
C LYS A 654 16.04 23.96 -32.83
N GLU A 655 14.72 23.85 -32.99
CA GLU A 655 13.98 24.59 -34.00
C GLU A 655 14.08 26.12 -33.77
N GLN A 656 13.94 26.58 -32.52
CA GLN A 656 14.07 27.99 -32.16
C GLN A 656 15.50 28.52 -32.39
N VAL A 657 16.54 27.73 -32.07
CA VAL A 657 17.94 28.07 -32.37
C VAL A 657 18.15 28.19 -33.89
N ALA A 658 17.62 27.23 -34.68
CA ALA A 658 17.75 27.23 -36.13
C ALA A 658 17.03 28.42 -36.81
N LYS A 659 15.96 28.95 -36.21
CA LYS A 659 15.25 30.16 -36.66
C LYS A 659 16.02 31.47 -36.40
N GLY A 660 17.29 31.39 -35.99
CA GLY A 660 18.16 32.55 -35.82
C GLY A 660 18.01 33.21 -34.45
N GLY A 661 17.83 32.41 -33.39
CA GLY A 661 17.66 32.83 -32.00
C GLY A 661 18.86 33.61 -31.44
N ALA A 662 19.08 34.82 -31.91
CA ALA A 662 19.80 35.84 -31.18
C ALA A 662 19.03 36.08 -29.88
N VAL A 663 19.74 35.97 -28.75
CA VAL A 663 19.33 36.31 -27.38
C VAL A 663 18.18 37.32 -27.41
N ARG A 664 16.95 36.82 -27.34
CA ARG A 664 15.78 37.70 -27.36
C ARG A 664 15.81 38.42 -26.01
N GLN A 665 16.18 39.71 -26.03
CA GLN A 665 15.89 40.61 -24.91
C GLN A 665 14.46 40.34 -24.48
N VAL A 666 14.30 39.87 -23.23
CA VAL A 666 13.08 39.64 -22.44
C VAL A 666 11.79 40.15 -23.13
N LYS A 667 11.36 39.50 -24.22
CA LYS A 667 10.01 39.69 -24.75
C LYS A 667 9.19 38.68 -23.98
N ARG A 668 8.45 39.21 -23.00
CA ARG A 668 7.50 38.50 -22.13
C ARG A 668 6.81 37.38 -22.93
N PHE A 669 7.09 36.14 -22.54
CA PHE A 669 6.59 34.85 -23.04
C PHE A 669 5.28 34.91 -23.86
N ASN A 670 5.28 34.32 -25.06
CA ASN A 670 4.12 34.20 -25.95
C ASN A 670 3.61 32.75 -26.02
N PRO A 671 2.60 32.37 -25.23
CA PRO A 671 2.15 30.98 -25.03
C PRO A 671 1.44 30.30 -26.22
N ARG A 672 1.41 30.91 -27.40
CA ARG A 672 0.97 30.24 -28.65
C ARG A 672 2.13 29.86 -29.58
N GLU A 673 3.33 30.36 -29.30
CA GLU A 673 4.54 30.17 -30.12
C GLU A 673 5.62 29.36 -29.39
N ASP A 674 5.58 29.33 -28.05
CA ASP A 674 6.51 28.67 -27.12
C ASP A 674 5.73 27.72 -26.19
#